data_AF-A0A959BTW2-F1
#
_entry.id   AF-A0A959BTW2-F1
#
_cell.length_a   1.000
_cell.length_b   1.000
_cell.length_c   1.000
_cell.angle_alpha   90.00
_cell.angle_beta   90.00
_cell.angle_gamma   90.00
#
_symmetry.space_group_name_H-M   'P 1'
#
loop_
_entity.id
_entity.type
_entity.pdbx_description
1 polymer ?
#
loop_
_entity_poly.entity_id
_entity_poly.type
_entity_poly.pdbx_seq_one_letter_code
_entity_poly.pdbx_strand_id
1 'polypeptide(L)'
;MIYKMKKILLSTFFSFIAASCLLAGNPIKIMPVGNSITAGEHYNFPALEERTGYRKALYEMLINAGYHVDFVGSQSHGMRPEDDKDWYDWNCEAYPGWKIPDIASKVEIALKAYQPDILLVHVGTNGNDWDNKPGQVKDMLDMINSYSVDHNHPMTVFLCLIINRFKSEDAAPTTKFNKDVANMAGARVGDKIKVILVDMENGAGLDYSDSLPDLNANPPYEGGDMLGVRYPGVAYDKYHPNDKGNTKMAVKFYEELVKELEVPVKITNNKVESIEGTQVLLAQLPWQQHGKLEVSKTGHTIEHEDGTPFLWIGDTGWGLFQQLTREEVDHYLDNRQKLGFTVIQSVAFWYPHGGGMEGGPHNAANAYGHRPFSGSEDAPNTADPLLVKGGGPDSPNDYWDHVDYVIEAVKKRNMYLALLPCWGRAYITPQMGGAQQEFTEEEAKAYGVFLGKRYQQEPHIIWVLGGDAKAQIKGYDKNINYQEWDKRSVFRAMAEGITQGVAGQQPAWNQAHPAWGEVFITYHPDGDAPDNSSKWFHEDAWLDANGVEVWREVGQVYPTMLGDYQLNNPVKPSLFLEGSYEFGSYRHECGWVTPVRVRRQVYHTFFAGGAGHTYGAGPVWAMRGSGGDYNCGYTWKQALDFPGAAQFAGVAKAFLLAHQWPEWIPDGGVIDGSVGEGESLKTAVTSTSGDMALVYFSNNSQTQIKNRLNKAAVAHWFDPRNGQEKQAGSFKQHEVRNMAPPDNWEDAILVLQARPRVIVTSDGEIDDECSMVRFLLYANEWDIEGIVTSSSQYHWHGHKWAGDEWAQPYLEAYAKVRPNLVKHDSRYPTAEYLQERTFLGNVETEGEMDKITSGSQHIVKVLLDESDNRPIWIQAWGGTNTIARALKTIEEEHPEKMAEVANKIRFFFIWEQDSTYQAYIRPHWGKYNIQTIISDQFIAFFYHWKKYLPQEQQEFLTGAWMKQHVLENHGPLCSLYKAHENGDKGFEEGDFRSEGDSPAFFHTIETGLRNMESPDWGGWGGRYVKVRENTWLDPVFEPGYQYPEGRWYGNSAWGRERLKAEIPNDQELTAYLKPLWRWTEALQNDFASRADWCVKSFAEANHPPVVKLAHAVDLKARPGATVELSARGTSDPDGDELDYRWWQYREAGTYEGTIEIRDAGKQDASFTAPAGAGKGETLHIICEVTDMGTPQLTRYQRVVVEIE
;
A
#
# COMPACT_ATOMS: atom_id res chain seq x y z
N MET A 1 58.12 -28.38 16.61
CA MET A 1 57.42 -27.13 16.23
C MET A 1 55.88 -27.24 16.27
N ILE A 2 55.30 -28.29 16.88
CA ILE A 2 53.87 -28.62 16.84
C ILE A 2 53.22 -28.62 18.26
N TYR A 3 53.90 -28.07 19.28
CA TYR A 3 53.43 -28.15 20.68
C TYR A 3 53.29 -26.79 21.42
N LYS A 4 53.46 -25.66 20.71
CA LYS A 4 53.23 -24.30 21.25
C LYS A 4 52.14 -23.48 20.52
N MET A 5 51.45 -24.05 19.52
CA MET A 5 50.27 -23.46 18.87
C MET A 5 48.93 -24.12 19.30
N LYS A 6 48.92 -24.89 20.40
CA LYS A 6 47.73 -25.61 20.90
C LYS A 6 47.09 -25.02 22.16
N LYS A 7 47.43 -23.76 22.53
CA LYS A 7 46.78 -23.04 23.64
C LYS A 7 46.21 -21.65 23.27
N ILE A 8 46.23 -21.28 21.99
CA ILE A 8 45.67 -20.01 21.48
C ILE A 8 44.53 -20.25 20.45
N LEU A 9 44.17 -21.50 20.19
CA LEU A 9 43.11 -21.89 19.23
C LEU A 9 42.16 -22.93 19.87
N LEU A 10 41.69 -22.64 21.08
CA LEU A 10 40.76 -23.53 21.82
C LEU A 10 39.71 -22.77 22.66
N SER A 11 39.36 -21.53 22.28
CA SER A 11 38.22 -20.78 22.85
C SER A 11 37.30 -20.16 21.78
N THR A 12 37.49 -20.51 20.50
CA THR A 12 36.73 -19.99 19.35
C THR A 12 36.10 -21.10 18.52
N PHE A 13 35.89 -22.28 19.13
CA PHE A 13 35.40 -23.48 18.45
C PHE A 13 34.38 -24.21 19.35
N PHE A 14 33.33 -23.49 19.78
CA PHE A 14 32.08 -24.07 20.30
C PHE A 14 30.87 -23.12 20.18
N SER A 15 30.84 -22.27 19.15
CA SER A 15 29.80 -21.24 18.99
C SER A 15 29.22 -21.12 17.57
N PHE A 16 29.38 -22.15 16.73
CA PHE A 16 28.93 -22.11 15.33
C PHE A 16 28.03 -23.31 14.94
N ILE A 17 27.28 -23.87 15.90
CA ILE A 17 26.16 -24.81 15.67
C ILE A 17 24.92 -24.34 16.47
N ALA A 18 24.67 -23.03 16.53
CA ALA A 18 23.52 -22.47 17.25
C ALA A 18 22.98 -21.19 16.61
N ALA A 19 23.04 -21.09 15.28
CA ALA A 19 22.56 -19.91 14.55
C ALA A 19 21.50 -20.24 13.47
N SER A 20 20.97 -21.46 13.46
CA SER A 20 19.79 -21.85 12.67
C SER A 20 18.53 -21.95 13.56
N CYS A 21 18.50 -21.25 14.70
CA CYS A 21 17.42 -21.33 15.69
C CYS A 21 17.05 -19.99 16.34
N LEU A 22 17.37 -18.85 15.72
CA LEU A 22 17.03 -17.50 16.23
C LEU A 22 16.03 -16.78 15.32
N LEU A 23 14.91 -17.43 15.02
CA LEU A 23 13.64 -16.75 14.67
C LEU A 23 12.75 -16.57 15.91
N ALA A 24 13.32 -16.66 17.11
CA ALA A 24 12.69 -16.34 18.39
C ALA A 24 13.73 -15.66 19.30
N GLY A 25 13.84 -14.33 19.24
CA GLY A 25 14.58 -13.61 20.27
C GLY A 25 13.86 -13.80 21.61
N ASN A 26 14.59 -14.12 22.68
CA ASN A 26 14.01 -14.10 24.02
C ASN A 26 13.48 -12.69 24.29
N PRO A 27 12.27 -12.54 24.85
CA PRO A 27 11.71 -11.22 25.14
C PRO A 27 12.62 -10.46 26.12
N ILE A 28 12.66 -9.13 25.99
CA ILE A 28 13.41 -8.27 26.90
C ILE A 28 12.71 -8.34 28.26
N LYS A 29 13.42 -8.81 29.28
CA LYS A 29 12.84 -9.03 30.61
C LYS A 29 12.86 -7.73 31.40
N ILE A 30 11.69 -7.15 31.59
CA ILE A 30 11.50 -5.92 32.36
C ILE A 30 10.92 -6.29 33.72
N MET A 31 11.58 -5.88 34.80
CA MET A 31 11.09 -6.07 36.17
C MET A 31 10.61 -4.75 36.76
N PRO A 32 9.29 -4.49 36.81
CA PRO A 32 8.76 -3.40 37.60
C PRO A 32 8.99 -3.63 39.10
N VAL A 33 9.72 -2.75 39.77
CA VAL A 33 10.08 -2.83 41.19
C VAL A 33 9.47 -1.65 41.95
N GLY A 34 8.73 -1.93 43.02
CA GLY A 34 8.21 -0.85 43.85
C GLY A 34 7.29 -1.29 44.97
N ASN A 35 6.38 -0.40 45.35
CA ASN A 35 5.38 -0.66 46.38
C ASN A 35 3.97 -0.53 45.82
N SER A 36 3.07 0.10 46.57
CA SER A 36 1.64 0.22 46.28
C SER A 36 1.34 0.99 44.98
N ILE A 37 2.18 1.94 44.57
CA ILE A 37 2.03 2.64 43.27
C ILE A 37 2.35 1.71 42.10
N THR A 38 3.46 0.97 42.18
CA THR A 38 3.83 -0.03 41.16
C THR A 38 2.82 -1.17 41.11
N ALA A 39 2.32 -1.62 42.25
CA ALA A 39 1.27 -2.64 42.33
C ALA A 39 -0.07 -2.15 41.76
N GLY A 40 -0.33 -0.84 41.74
CA GLY A 40 -1.65 -0.29 41.44
C GLY A 40 -2.67 -0.56 42.55
N GLU A 41 -2.22 -0.68 43.80
CA GLU A 41 -3.08 -1.04 44.94
C GLU A 41 -2.96 -0.03 46.09
N HIS A 42 -4.10 0.39 46.63
CA HIS A 42 -4.23 1.09 47.90
C HIS A 42 -5.25 0.42 48.83
N TYR A 43 -4.80 -0.15 49.96
CA TYR A 43 -5.65 -0.81 50.98
C TYR A 43 -6.67 -1.81 50.40
N ASN A 44 -6.24 -2.71 49.50
CA ASN A 44 -7.12 -3.61 48.77
C ASN A 44 -8.14 -2.93 47.83
N PHE A 45 -7.86 -1.72 47.37
CA PHE A 45 -8.63 -0.99 46.37
C PHE A 45 -7.70 -0.48 45.23
N PRO A 46 -8.15 -0.38 43.97
CA PRO A 46 -9.43 -0.86 43.45
C PRO A 46 -9.58 -2.40 43.49
N ALA A 47 -10.67 -2.93 42.94
CA ALA A 47 -10.90 -4.38 42.87
C ALA A 47 -9.71 -5.08 42.20
N LEU A 48 -9.49 -6.36 42.48
CA LEU A 48 -8.26 -7.07 42.10
C LEU A 48 -8.00 -6.95 40.59
N GLU A 49 -9.05 -7.03 39.77
CA GLU A 49 -9.09 -6.82 38.32
C GLU A 49 -8.56 -5.46 37.84
N GLU A 50 -8.63 -4.42 38.66
CA GLU A 50 -8.29 -3.04 38.31
C GLU A 50 -6.89 -2.62 38.82
N ARG A 51 -6.22 -3.47 39.62
CA ARG A 51 -4.90 -3.18 40.24
C ARG A 51 -3.74 -3.31 39.26
N THR A 52 -3.71 -2.45 38.25
CA THR A 52 -2.73 -2.52 37.16
C THR A 52 -1.65 -1.44 37.27
N GLY A 53 -1.94 -0.30 37.93
CA GLY A 53 -1.03 0.83 38.07
C GLY A 53 -0.58 1.37 36.70
N TYR A 54 0.64 1.89 36.61
CA TYR A 54 1.21 2.32 35.31
C TYR A 54 1.59 1.13 34.39
N ARG A 55 1.63 -0.11 34.91
CA ARG A 55 2.24 -1.25 34.22
C ARG A 55 1.46 -1.69 32.99
N LYS A 56 0.13 -1.71 33.06
CA LYS A 56 -0.72 -2.08 31.91
C LYS A 56 -0.55 -1.12 30.74
N ALA A 57 -0.73 0.18 30.98
CA ALA A 57 -0.56 1.20 29.96
C ALA A 57 0.87 1.19 29.37
N LEU A 58 1.90 0.97 30.21
CA LEU A 58 3.28 0.87 29.73
C LEU A 58 3.51 -0.37 28.86
N TYR A 59 3.01 -1.55 29.28
CA TYR A 59 3.12 -2.79 28.52
C TYR A 59 2.43 -2.65 27.16
N GLU A 60 1.20 -2.13 27.14
CA GLU A 60 0.44 -1.87 25.91
C GLU A 60 1.18 -0.88 24.99
N MET A 61 1.76 0.20 25.53
CA MET A 61 2.57 1.13 24.75
C MET A 61 3.80 0.45 24.14
N LEU A 62 4.49 -0.43 24.87
CA LEU A 62 5.66 -1.16 24.37
C LEU A 62 5.28 -2.18 23.29
N ILE A 63 4.23 -2.98 23.51
CA ILE A 63 3.75 -3.96 22.52
C ILE A 63 3.22 -3.26 21.26
N ASN A 64 2.42 -2.20 21.40
CA ASN A 64 1.90 -1.43 20.27
C ASN A 64 3.01 -0.72 19.47
N ALA A 65 4.11 -0.38 20.13
CA ALA A 65 5.31 0.14 19.49
C ALA A 65 6.21 -0.95 18.86
N GLY A 66 5.82 -2.23 18.98
CA GLY A 66 6.51 -3.36 18.37
C GLY A 66 7.65 -3.95 19.19
N TYR A 67 7.79 -3.60 20.47
CA TYR A 67 8.81 -4.21 21.35
C TYR A 67 8.34 -5.58 21.86
N HIS A 68 9.20 -6.60 21.76
CA HIS A 68 8.96 -7.92 22.36
C HIS A 68 9.48 -7.93 23.81
N VAL A 69 8.59 -7.66 24.77
CA VAL A 69 8.91 -7.51 26.19
C VAL A 69 8.19 -8.57 27.04
N ASP A 70 8.84 -9.00 28.12
CA ASP A 70 8.33 -9.93 29.13
C ASP A 70 8.44 -9.24 30.49
N PHE A 71 7.30 -8.97 31.12
CA PHE A 71 7.32 -8.42 32.47
C PHE A 71 7.59 -9.58 33.43
N VAL A 72 8.60 -9.43 34.29
CA VAL A 72 9.04 -10.51 35.19
C VAL A 72 9.04 -10.08 36.65
N GLY A 73 8.89 -11.04 37.55
CA GLY A 73 8.90 -10.85 39.00
C GLY A 73 8.09 -11.92 39.72
N SER A 74 8.19 -11.94 41.05
CA SER A 74 7.53 -12.96 41.88
C SER A 74 6.08 -12.64 42.22
N GLN A 75 5.62 -11.43 41.92
CA GLN A 75 4.26 -10.96 42.17
C GLN A 75 3.52 -10.71 40.86
N SER A 76 2.21 -10.87 40.88
CA SER A 76 1.32 -10.39 39.83
C SER A 76 0.19 -9.63 40.52
N HIS A 77 0.09 -8.33 40.28
CA HIS A 77 -1.00 -7.50 40.79
C HIS A 77 -1.95 -7.15 39.63
N GLY A 78 -3.24 -7.42 39.82
CA GLY A 78 -4.27 -7.45 38.77
C GLY A 78 -5.08 -8.77 38.81
N MET A 79 -6.24 -8.82 38.13
CA MET A 79 -6.92 -10.08 37.75
C MET A 79 -7.11 -10.14 36.23
N ARG A 80 -6.65 -11.22 35.60
CA ARG A 80 -6.71 -11.45 34.16
C ARG A 80 -8.08 -12.05 33.89
N PRO A 81 -8.91 -11.44 33.02
CA PRO A 81 -10.18 -12.02 32.63
C PRO A 81 -9.96 -13.42 32.02
N GLU A 82 -10.78 -14.41 32.40
CA GLU A 82 -10.64 -15.80 31.93
C GLU A 82 -10.80 -15.94 30.40
N ASP A 83 -11.51 -15.00 29.79
CA ASP A 83 -11.80 -14.90 28.36
C ASP A 83 -10.77 -14.07 27.56
N ASP A 84 -9.85 -13.37 28.23
CA ASP A 84 -8.85 -12.53 27.57
C ASP A 84 -7.49 -13.25 27.47
N LYS A 85 -7.27 -13.87 26.29
CA LYS A 85 -6.01 -14.55 25.98
C LYS A 85 -4.83 -13.60 25.75
N ASP A 86 -5.11 -12.32 25.50
CA ASP A 86 -4.15 -11.30 25.12
C ASP A 86 -3.95 -10.24 26.22
N TRP A 87 -4.46 -10.51 27.44
CA TRP A 87 -4.26 -9.66 28.60
C TRP A 87 -2.78 -9.35 28.86
N TYR A 88 -2.49 -8.12 29.28
CA TYR A 88 -1.12 -7.62 29.47
C TYR A 88 -0.31 -8.49 30.46
N ASP A 89 1.01 -8.50 30.27
CA ASP A 89 1.90 -9.18 31.20
C ASP A 89 2.01 -8.41 32.51
N TRP A 90 1.41 -8.98 33.55
CA TRP A 90 1.18 -8.34 34.84
C TRP A 90 2.19 -8.69 35.92
N ASN A 91 3.30 -9.36 35.58
CA ASN A 91 4.28 -9.73 36.60
C ASN A 91 5.06 -8.48 37.05
N CYS A 92 5.53 -8.51 38.29
CA CYS A 92 6.30 -7.45 38.91
C CYS A 92 6.96 -7.93 40.21
N GLU A 93 7.77 -7.06 40.79
CA GLU A 93 8.36 -7.22 42.12
C GLU A 93 7.88 -6.05 43.00
N ALA A 94 6.57 -5.97 43.22
CA ALA A 94 5.92 -4.86 43.91
C ALA A 94 5.23 -5.29 45.22
N TYR A 95 5.51 -4.57 46.31
CA TYR A 95 5.04 -4.89 47.66
C TYR A 95 4.35 -3.69 48.35
N PRO A 96 3.01 -3.61 48.31
CA PRO A 96 2.25 -2.54 48.97
C PRO A 96 2.64 -2.37 50.45
N GLY A 97 2.88 -1.13 50.88
CA GLY A 97 3.22 -0.79 52.28
C GLY A 97 4.66 -1.06 52.74
N TRP A 98 5.51 -1.69 51.92
CA TRP A 98 6.88 -2.04 52.31
C TRP A 98 7.87 -0.87 52.17
N LYS A 99 8.97 -0.89 52.93
CA LYS A 99 10.05 0.09 52.87
C LYS A 99 11.20 -0.42 51.97
N ILE A 100 12.12 0.48 51.60
CA ILE A 100 13.21 0.20 50.66
C ILE A 100 14.05 -1.03 51.04
N PRO A 101 14.50 -1.22 52.31
CA PRO A 101 15.33 -2.38 52.66
C PRO A 101 14.59 -3.72 52.51
N ASP A 102 13.29 -3.73 52.81
CA ASP A 102 12.46 -4.93 52.69
C ASP A 102 12.29 -5.31 51.21
N ILE A 103 12.02 -4.32 50.34
CA ILE A 103 11.94 -4.53 48.88
C ILE A 103 13.30 -4.97 48.33
N ALA A 104 14.41 -4.35 48.76
CA ALA A 104 15.76 -4.72 48.32
C ALA A 104 16.07 -6.20 48.58
N SER A 105 15.66 -6.72 49.75
CA SER A 105 15.85 -8.13 50.09
C SER A 105 15.10 -9.09 49.14
N LYS A 106 13.97 -8.64 48.59
CA LYS A 106 13.17 -9.41 47.63
C LYS A 106 13.72 -9.30 46.22
N VAL A 107 14.14 -8.10 45.80
CA VAL A 107 14.83 -7.88 44.53
C VAL A 107 16.09 -8.75 44.44
N GLU A 108 16.88 -8.89 45.51
CA GLU A 108 18.06 -9.76 45.50
C GLU A 108 17.72 -11.23 45.17
N ILE A 109 16.58 -11.73 45.67
CA ILE A 109 16.09 -13.08 45.38
C ILE A 109 15.54 -13.14 43.94
N ALA A 110 14.77 -12.13 43.54
CA ALA A 110 14.14 -12.05 42.22
C ALA A 110 15.16 -11.94 41.08
N LEU A 111 16.26 -11.21 41.29
CA LEU A 111 17.37 -11.13 40.33
C LEU A 111 17.89 -12.53 39.96
N LYS A 112 18.10 -13.39 40.97
CA LYS A 112 18.58 -14.76 40.78
C LYS A 112 17.55 -15.64 40.08
N ALA A 113 16.26 -15.43 40.35
CA ALA A 113 15.17 -16.26 39.83
C ALA A 113 14.76 -15.89 38.39
N TYR A 114 14.68 -14.59 38.08
CA TYR A 114 14.07 -14.10 36.84
C TYR A 114 15.08 -13.51 35.86
N GLN A 115 16.26 -13.10 36.34
CA GLN A 115 17.36 -12.54 35.54
C GLN A 115 16.90 -11.43 34.58
N PRO A 116 16.34 -10.31 35.10
CA PRO A 116 15.84 -9.23 34.26
C PRO A 116 16.97 -8.49 33.53
N ASP A 117 16.66 -7.93 32.36
CA ASP A 117 17.55 -7.04 31.60
C ASP A 117 17.37 -5.59 32.06
N ILE A 118 16.15 -5.22 32.44
CA ILE A 118 15.75 -3.88 32.84
C ILE A 118 15.00 -3.91 34.17
N LEU A 119 15.31 -2.98 35.07
CA LEU A 119 14.56 -2.75 36.30
C LEU A 119 13.90 -1.37 36.27
N LEU A 120 12.59 -1.29 36.52
CA LEU A 120 11.87 -0.03 36.71
C LEU A 120 11.67 0.21 38.20
N VAL A 121 12.56 0.98 38.82
CA VAL A 121 12.65 1.12 40.29
C VAL A 121 11.94 2.37 40.76
N HIS A 122 10.73 2.21 41.28
CA HIS A 122 9.94 3.26 41.93
C HIS A 122 9.78 2.98 43.43
N VAL A 123 10.79 3.35 44.23
CA VAL A 123 10.85 3.09 45.68
C VAL A 123 11.11 4.35 46.49
N GLY A 124 10.60 4.39 47.72
CA GLY A 124 10.87 5.48 48.68
C GLY A 124 9.64 6.27 49.13
N THR A 125 8.45 6.00 48.57
CA THR A 125 7.21 6.69 48.96
C THR A 125 6.70 6.33 50.37
N ASN A 126 7.13 5.19 50.94
CA ASN A 126 6.72 4.71 52.26
C ASN A 126 7.72 5.05 53.38
N GLY A 127 7.23 5.47 54.55
CA GLY A 127 8.02 5.76 55.76
C GLY A 127 8.51 7.22 55.84
N ASN A 128 8.81 7.70 57.06
CA ASN A 128 9.12 9.12 57.34
C ASN A 128 10.62 9.40 57.61
N ASP A 129 11.50 8.44 57.34
CA ASP A 129 12.95 8.48 57.60
C ASP A 129 13.76 9.12 56.46
N TRP A 130 13.32 10.30 56.00
CA TRP A 130 13.80 10.97 54.78
C TRP A 130 15.32 11.10 54.62
N ASP A 131 16.06 11.33 55.71
CA ASP A 131 17.52 11.48 55.65
C ASP A 131 18.27 10.16 55.39
N ASN A 132 17.67 9.01 55.74
CA ASN A 132 18.31 7.70 55.57
C ASN A 132 17.93 7.03 54.24
N LYS A 133 16.80 7.40 53.63
CA LYS A 133 16.28 6.77 52.41
C LYS A 133 17.25 6.83 51.21
N PRO A 134 17.96 7.95 50.92
CA PRO A 134 18.90 7.97 49.80
C PRO A 134 20.03 6.95 49.97
N GLY A 135 20.48 6.72 51.21
CA GLY A 135 21.42 5.66 51.55
C GLY A 135 20.85 4.26 51.29
N GLN A 136 19.59 4.03 51.62
CA GLN A 136 18.92 2.75 51.35
C GLN A 136 18.76 2.47 49.84
N VAL A 137 18.47 3.51 49.03
CA VAL A 137 18.46 3.38 47.56
C VAL A 137 19.86 3.06 47.04
N LYS A 138 20.89 3.73 47.59
CA LYS A 138 22.28 3.45 47.26
C LYS A 138 22.65 1.99 47.57
N ASP A 139 22.28 1.48 48.73
CA ASP A 139 22.56 0.10 49.14
C ASP A 139 21.85 -0.91 48.21
N MET A 140 20.61 -0.61 47.78
CA MET A 140 19.90 -1.41 46.78
C MET A 140 20.65 -1.42 45.43
N LEU A 141 21.09 -0.25 44.93
CA LEU A 141 21.87 -0.17 43.69
C LEU A 141 23.22 -0.88 43.79
N ASP A 142 23.91 -0.78 44.94
CA ASP A 142 25.16 -1.50 45.20
C ASP A 142 24.95 -3.01 45.15
N MET A 143 23.83 -3.50 45.70
CA MET A 143 23.43 -4.90 45.62
C MET A 143 23.14 -5.33 44.17
N ILE A 144 22.38 -4.55 43.40
CA ILE A 144 22.07 -4.86 41.98
C ILE A 144 23.36 -4.85 41.14
N ASN A 145 24.26 -3.88 41.38
CA ASN A 145 25.56 -3.81 40.71
C ASN A 145 26.46 -5.00 41.07
N SER A 146 26.48 -5.41 42.35
CA SER A 146 27.23 -6.59 42.78
C SER A 146 26.71 -7.85 42.09
N TYR A 147 25.39 -8.03 42.01
CA TYR A 147 24.78 -9.12 41.26
C TYR A 147 25.20 -9.09 39.77
N SER A 148 25.12 -7.92 39.12
CA SER A 148 25.53 -7.72 37.73
C SER A 148 26.99 -8.09 37.48
N VAL A 149 27.88 -7.68 38.40
CA VAL A 149 29.31 -7.98 38.37
C VAL A 149 29.55 -9.48 38.55
N ASP A 150 28.99 -10.08 39.60
CA ASP A 150 29.19 -11.48 39.98
C ASP A 150 28.68 -12.47 38.92
N HIS A 151 27.59 -12.12 38.22
CA HIS A 151 26.94 -12.99 37.23
C HIS A 151 27.28 -12.61 35.79
N ASN A 152 28.10 -11.57 35.59
CA ASN A 152 28.42 -11.02 34.28
C ASN A 152 27.19 -10.66 33.43
N HIS A 153 26.17 -10.08 34.08
CA HIS A 153 24.88 -9.74 33.46
C HIS A 153 24.66 -8.22 33.56
N PRO A 154 25.05 -7.43 32.53
CA PRO A 154 24.80 -5.99 32.50
C PRO A 154 23.29 -5.72 32.53
N MET A 155 22.86 -4.75 33.32
CA MET A 155 21.44 -4.39 33.45
C MET A 155 21.26 -2.88 33.41
N THR A 156 20.09 -2.44 32.95
CA THR A 156 19.69 -1.03 32.98
C THR A 156 18.65 -0.81 34.09
N VAL A 157 18.88 0.17 34.95
CA VAL A 157 18.00 0.53 36.06
C VAL A 157 17.41 1.90 35.82
N PHE A 158 16.11 1.95 35.56
CA PHE A 158 15.32 3.18 35.52
C PHE A 158 14.91 3.54 36.95
N LEU A 159 15.68 4.40 37.59
CA LEU A 159 15.47 4.83 38.97
C LEU A 159 14.59 6.09 39.00
N CYS A 160 13.39 5.97 39.57
CA CYS A 160 12.48 7.10 39.66
C CYS A 160 12.92 8.13 40.71
N LEU A 161 12.84 9.40 40.34
CA LEU A 161 12.57 10.49 41.27
C LEU A 161 11.07 10.43 41.57
N ILE A 162 10.70 10.06 42.79
CA ILE A 162 9.32 9.68 43.13
C ILE A 162 8.36 10.87 43.06
N ILE A 163 7.10 10.57 42.79
CA ILE A 163 6.00 11.54 42.72
C ILE A 163 5.84 12.34 44.03
N ASN A 164 5.30 13.56 43.92
CA ASN A 164 4.87 14.33 45.08
C ASN A 164 3.56 13.81 45.67
N ARG A 165 3.23 14.31 46.85
CA ARG A 165 1.93 14.06 47.51
C ARG A 165 0.97 15.19 47.18
N PHE A 166 -0.31 14.91 47.37
CA PHE A 166 -1.40 15.86 47.22
C PHE A 166 -1.11 17.26 47.83
N LYS A 167 -1.53 18.35 47.17
CA LYS A 167 -1.18 19.78 47.43
C LYS A 167 -1.16 20.25 48.88
N SER A 168 -1.95 19.63 49.76
CA SER A 168 -2.01 20.00 51.18
C SER A 168 -0.79 19.59 52.01
N GLU A 169 0.14 18.82 51.45
CA GLU A 169 1.37 18.37 52.14
C GLU A 169 2.61 19.10 51.62
N ASP A 170 3.60 19.25 52.52
CA ASP A 170 4.89 19.86 52.16
C ASP A 170 5.63 18.93 51.19
N ALA A 171 5.88 19.42 49.97
CA ALA A 171 6.66 18.71 48.96
C ALA A 171 8.17 18.68 49.28
N ALA A 172 8.65 19.57 50.16
CA ALA A 172 10.08 19.74 50.43
C ALA A 172 10.82 18.45 50.83
N PRO A 173 10.25 17.53 51.64
CA PRO A 173 10.91 16.26 51.95
C PRO A 173 11.08 15.34 50.73
N THR A 174 10.07 15.27 49.84
CA THR A 174 10.14 14.49 48.61
C THR A 174 11.14 15.10 47.63
N THR A 175 11.07 16.41 47.39
CA THR A 175 12.02 17.11 46.51
C THR A 175 13.45 17.00 47.05
N LYS A 176 13.65 17.09 48.37
CA LYS A 176 14.97 16.86 48.99
C LYS A 176 15.46 15.42 48.75
N PHE A 177 14.60 14.43 48.99
CA PHE A 177 14.93 13.02 48.73
C PHE A 177 15.30 12.78 47.27
N ASN A 178 14.50 13.26 46.32
CA ASN A 178 14.75 13.13 44.89
C ASN A 178 16.08 13.79 44.49
N LYS A 179 16.36 14.98 45.02
CA LYS A 179 17.65 15.66 44.81
C LYS A 179 18.82 14.83 45.36
N ASP A 180 18.69 14.26 46.55
CA ASP A 180 19.74 13.45 47.17
C ASP A 180 19.96 12.13 46.40
N VAL A 181 18.89 11.49 45.91
CA VAL A 181 18.94 10.31 45.05
C VAL A 181 19.58 10.63 43.70
N ALA A 182 19.20 11.74 43.07
CA ALA A 182 19.80 12.19 41.81
C ALA A 182 21.30 12.45 41.94
N ASN A 183 21.71 13.15 42.99
CA ASN A 183 23.12 13.40 43.30
C ASN A 183 23.88 12.10 43.55
N MET A 184 23.29 11.17 44.32
CA MET A 184 23.88 9.86 44.61
C MET A 184 24.06 9.04 43.34
N ALA A 185 23.04 8.95 42.48
CA ALA A 185 23.09 8.20 41.23
C ALA A 185 24.11 8.81 40.24
N GLY A 186 24.14 10.14 40.12
CA GLY A 186 25.08 10.86 39.25
C GLY A 186 26.55 10.77 39.70
N ALA A 187 26.80 10.45 40.97
CA ALA A 187 28.16 10.24 41.49
C ALA A 187 28.71 8.82 41.23
N ARG A 188 27.90 7.90 40.70
CA ARG A 188 28.31 6.52 40.40
C ARG A 188 29.05 6.47 39.06
N VAL A 189 30.31 6.02 39.08
CA VAL A 189 31.17 5.86 37.90
C VAL A 189 31.82 4.48 37.89
N GLY A 190 31.86 3.84 36.73
CA GLY A 190 32.49 2.52 36.56
C GLY A 190 31.65 1.32 37.03
N ASP A 191 30.37 1.54 37.35
CA ASP A 191 29.42 0.45 37.63
C ASP A 191 29.10 -0.35 36.36
N LYS A 192 28.74 -1.62 36.55
CA LYS A 192 28.31 -2.51 35.46
C LYS A 192 26.83 -2.36 35.12
N ILE A 193 26.08 -1.76 36.03
CA ILE A 193 24.70 -1.35 35.79
C ILE A 193 24.67 0.06 35.20
N LYS A 194 23.74 0.30 34.27
CA LYS A 194 23.43 1.63 33.76
C LYS A 194 22.25 2.20 34.54
N VAL A 195 22.46 3.28 35.29
CA VAL A 195 21.39 3.93 36.07
C VAL A 195 20.86 5.15 35.31
N ILE A 196 19.55 5.19 35.12
CA ILE A 196 18.85 6.25 34.38
C ILE A 196 17.79 6.85 35.29
N LEU A 197 17.86 8.15 35.51
CA LEU A 197 16.91 8.84 36.37
C LEU A 197 15.62 9.12 35.59
N VAL A 198 14.49 8.71 36.16
CA VAL A 198 13.16 8.99 35.60
C VAL A 198 12.45 9.99 36.50
N ASP A 199 12.30 11.23 36.05
CA ASP A 199 11.64 12.28 36.83
C ASP A 199 10.11 12.08 36.84
N MET A 200 9.60 11.36 37.84
CA MET A 200 8.16 11.23 38.07
C MET A 200 7.61 12.40 38.90
N GLU A 201 8.47 13.15 39.60
CA GLU A 201 8.05 14.29 40.42
C GLU A 201 7.47 15.40 39.55
N ASN A 202 8.19 15.82 38.51
CA ASN A 202 7.81 16.92 37.63
C ASN A 202 7.70 16.47 36.17
N GLY A 203 8.57 15.55 35.74
CA GLY A 203 8.67 15.11 34.35
C GLY A 203 7.48 14.32 33.84
N ALA A 204 6.75 13.62 34.72
CA ALA A 204 5.50 12.93 34.35
C ALA A 204 4.32 13.90 34.16
N GLY A 205 4.46 15.19 34.49
CA GLY A 205 3.39 16.18 34.32
C GLY A 205 2.15 15.92 35.18
N LEU A 206 2.35 15.34 36.36
CA LEU A 206 1.27 15.06 37.31
C LEU A 206 0.71 16.34 37.91
N ASP A 207 -0.61 16.48 37.83
CA ASP A 207 -1.36 17.54 38.47
C ASP A 207 -1.66 17.16 39.93
N TYR A 208 -0.82 17.69 40.83
CA TYR A 208 -1.02 17.55 42.27
C TYR A 208 -2.02 18.57 42.83
N SER A 209 -2.60 19.45 42.00
CA SER A 209 -3.19 20.72 42.42
C SER A 209 -4.59 20.63 43.04
N ASP A 210 -5.15 19.42 43.11
CA ASP A 210 -6.48 19.18 43.64
C ASP A 210 -6.68 19.75 45.05
N SER A 211 -7.85 20.37 45.22
CA SER A 211 -8.47 20.55 46.53
C SER A 211 -9.25 19.30 46.88
N LEU A 212 -9.29 18.92 48.17
CA LEU A 212 -10.12 17.81 48.67
C LEU A 212 -11.53 17.92 48.07
N PRO A 213 -12.07 16.86 47.43
CA PRO A 213 -13.43 16.91 46.90
C PRO A 213 -14.43 17.17 48.03
N ASP A 214 -15.51 17.90 47.72
CA ASP A 214 -16.68 17.99 48.58
C ASP A 214 -17.08 16.57 49.00
N LEU A 215 -17.18 16.33 50.31
CA LEU A 215 -17.54 15.06 50.92
C LEU A 215 -18.88 14.49 50.40
N ASN A 216 -19.66 15.29 49.67
CA ASN A 216 -20.97 14.94 49.11
C ASN A 216 -21.00 14.79 47.57
N ALA A 217 -19.88 14.90 46.86
CA ALA A 217 -19.85 14.73 45.40
C ALA A 217 -19.98 13.24 45.01
N ASN A 218 -20.90 12.92 44.08
CA ASN A 218 -21.01 11.58 43.51
C ASN A 218 -19.89 11.35 42.45
N PRO A 219 -19.19 10.22 42.48
CA PRO A 219 -18.20 9.86 41.45
C PRO A 219 -18.82 9.73 40.04
N PRO A 220 -17.99 9.87 38.98
CA PRO A 220 -16.57 10.22 39.03
C PRO A 220 -16.36 11.74 39.10
N TYR A 221 -15.53 12.18 40.05
CA TYR A 221 -15.11 13.58 40.17
C TYR A 221 -13.84 13.75 39.34
N GLU A 222 -13.90 14.53 38.25
CA GLU A 222 -12.76 14.85 37.39
C GLU A 222 -11.96 16.04 37.95
N GLY A 223 -11.17 15.80 39.00
CA GLY A 223 -10.14 16.74 39.47
C GLY A 223 -8.81 16.01 39.63
N GLY A 224 -7.76 16.52 38.97
CA GLY A 224 -6.33 16.18 39.07
C GLY A 224 -5.93 14.72 38.81
N ASP A 225 -4.67 14.38 39.13
CA ASP A 225 -4.04 13.09 38.76
C ASP A 225 -3.83 12.15 39.97
N MET A 226 -4.27 12.54 41.16
CA MET A 226 -4.18 11.77 42.41
C MET A 226 -5.55 11.20 42.80
N LEU A 227 -5.61 10.05 43.48
CA LEU A 227 -6.88 9.37 43.77
C LEU A 227 -7.88 10.20 44.59
N GLY A 228 -7.42 11.05 45.53
CA GLY A 228 -8.20 12.14 46.16
C GLY A 228 -9.47 11.79 46.95
N VAL A 229 -10.00 10.58 46.85
CA VAL A 229 -11.36 10.19 47.29
C VAL A 229 -11.33 9.34 48.57
N ARG A 230 -12.44 9.41 49.31
CA ARG A 230 -12.76 8.56 50.46
C ARG A 230 -13.67 7.42 50.02
N TYR A 231 -13.17 6.19 49.93
CA TYR A 231 -14.04 5.02 49.88
C TYR A 231 -14.69 4.78 51.26
N PRO A 232 -15.93 4.30 51.35
CA PRO A 232 -16.58 4.01 52.64
C PRO A 232 -15.71 3.07 53.50
N GLY A 233 -15.16 3.58 54.59
CA GLY A 233 -14.33 2.81 55.52
C GLY A 233 -12.81 2.90 55.32
N VAL A 234 -12.32 3.65 54.32
CA VAL A 234 -10.88 3.83 54.04
C VAL A 234 -10.46 5.28 54.31
N ALA A 235 -9.24 5.49 54.82
CA ALA A 235 -8.66 6.83 54.97
C ALA A 235 -8.35 7.45 53.59
N TYR A 236 -8.31 8.78 53.50
CA TYR A 236 -7.99 9.48 52.24
C TYR A 236 -6.65 9.01 51.65
N ASP A 237 -6.67 8.69 50.36
CA ASP A 237 -5.46 8.37 49.63
C ASP A 237 -4.80 9.63 49.07
N LYS A 238 -3.66 9.98 49.66
CA LYS A 238 -2.86 11.15 49.27
C LYS A 238 -1.59 10.77 48.51
N TYR A 239 -1.39 9.47 48.28
CA TYR A 239 -0.11 8.91 47.86
C TYR A 239 -0.20 8.23 46.49
N HIS A 240 -1.38 7.79 46.05
CA HIS A 240 -1.50 7.06 44.79
C HIS A 240 -2.13 7.91 43.67
N PRO A 241 -1.57 7.82 42.46
CA PRO A 241 -2.20 8.36 41.27
C PRO A 241 -3.51 7.64 40.92
N ASN A 242 -4.46 8.36 40.35
CA ASN A 242 -5.61 7.77 39.67
C ASN A 242 -5.18 7.23 38.28
N ASP A 243 -6.12 6.69 37.49
CA ASP A 243 -5.79 6.09 36.18
C ASP A 243 -5.13 7.10 35.21
N LYS A 244 -5.53 8.38 35.27
CA LYS A 244 -4.92 9.45 34.49
C LYS A 244 -3.47 9.71 34.92
N GLY A 245 -3.21 9.75 36.23
CA GLY A 245 -1.85 9.88 36.75
C GLY A 245 -0.98 8.65 36.47
N ASN A 246 -1.52 7.43 36.60
CA ASN A 246 -0.82 6.20 36.25
C ASN A 246 -0.49 6.13 34.75
N THR A 247 -1.38 6.62 33.88
CA THR A 247 -1.11 6.73 32.44
C THR A 247 0.01 7.72 32.15
N LYS A 248 0.04 8.87 32.82
CA LYS A 248 1.15 9.83 32.70
C LYS A 248 2.49 9.25 33.17
N MET A 249 2.49 8.50 34.27
CA MET A 249 3.67 7.76 34.71
C MET A 249 4.10 6.69 33.70
N ALA A 250 3.15 6.00 33.06
CA ALA A 250 3.43 5.02 32.01
C ALA A 250 4.06 5.67 30.77
N VAL A 251 3.51 6.80 30.30
CA VAL A 251 4.10 7.61 29.22
C VAL A 251 5.53 7.99 29.59
N LYS A 252 5.75 8.45 30.82
CA LYS A 252 7.09 8.87 31.24
C LYS A 252 8.10 7.72 31.26
N PHE A 253 7.69 6.55 31.73
CA PHE A 253 8.53 5.35 31.61
C PHE A 253 8.78 4.97 30.15
N TYR A 254 7.75 5.00 29.31
CA TYR A 254 7.85 4.69 27.89
C TYR A 254 8.86 5.61 27.20
N GLU A 255 8.75 6.93 27.40
CA GLU A 255 9.69 7.93 26.86
C GLU A 255 11.15 7.64 27.20
N GLU A 256 11.44 7.24 28.44
CA GLU A 256 12.82 6.95 28.86
C GLU A 256 13.25 5.54 28.39
N LEU A 257 12.35 4.57 28.38
CA LEU A 257 12.62 3.21 27.90
C LEU A 257 12.97 3.19 26.41
N VAL A 258 12.21 3.89 25.56
CA VAL A 258 12.47 3.89 24.10
C VAL A 258 13.76 4.64 23.70
N LYS A 259 14.35 5.44 24.60
CA LYS A 259 15.69 6.02 24.38
C LYS A 259 16.81 4.99 24.56
N GLU A 260 16.53 3.92 25.28
CA GLU A 260 17.50 2.94 25.77
C GLU A 260 17.35 1.59 25.10
N LEU A 261 16.10 1.20 24.87
CA LEU A 261 15.77 0.16 23.93
C LEU A 261 16.14 0.70 22.55
N GLU A 262 17.19 0.15 21.94
CA GLU A 262 17.43 0.40 20.53
C GLU A 262 16.14 0.06 19.79
N VAL A 263 15.54 1.10 19.20
CA VAL A 263 14.28 1.02 18.48
C VAL A 263 14.38 -0.13 17.46
N PRO A 264 13.39 -1.01 17.32
CA PRO A 264 13.24 -1.76 16.08
C PRO A 264 13.13 -0.72 14.96
N VAL A 265 14.26 -0.50 14.27
CA VAL A 265 14.56 0.56 13.29
C VAL A 265 13.37 1.45 12.93
N LYS A 266 13.30 2.60 13.59
CA LYS A 266 12.75 3.84 13.03
C LYS A 266 13.77 4.94 13.32
N ILE A 267 14.56 5.32 12.31
CA ILE A 267 15.39 6.51 12.39
C ILE A 267 14.70 7.62 11.59
N THR A 268 14.10 8.58 12.28
CA THR A 268 14.00 9.95 11.78
C THR A 268 14.66 10.87 12.80
N ASN A 269 15.91 11.24 12.55
CA ASN A 269 16.60 12.26 13.34
C ASN A 269 16.04 13.64 12.96
N ASN A 270 15.43 14.34 13.92
CA ASN A 270 15.37 15.81 13.90
C ASN A 270 16.21 16.34 15.06
N LYS A 271 17.38 16.91 14.73
CA LYS A 271 17.99 17.97 15.53
C LYS A 271 17.32 19.28 15.12
N VAL A 272 16.78 19.99 16.10
CA VAL A 272 16.43 21.40 15.96
C VAL A 272 17.72 22.21 16.12
N GLU A 273 18.29 22.66 15.01
CA GLU A 273 19.17 23.84 14.97
C GLU A 273 18.47 24.92 14.15
N SER A 274 18.36 26.11 14.74
CA SER A 274 17.82 27.31 14.09
C SER A 274 18.71 27.71 12.91
N ILE A 275 18.19 27.61 11.69
CA ILE A 275 18.78 28.21 10.49
C ILE A 275 17.79 29.26 9.97
N GLU A 276 18.08 30.53 10.26
CA GLU A 276 17.51 31.64 9.53
C GLU A 276 17.96 31.53 8.06
N GLY A 277 16.99 31.50 7.15
CA GLY A 277 17.20 31.82 5.74
C GLY A 277 17.62 30.65 4.84
N THR A 278 16.64 29.88 4.36
CA THR A 278 16.79 29.17 3.08
C THR A 278 15.41 29.08 2.41
N GLN A 279 15.29 29.65 1.21
CA GLN A 279 14.05 29.65 0.43
C GLN A 279 13.66 28.21 0.07
N VAL A 280 12.49 27.78 0.53
CA VAL A 280 11.82 26.53 0.17
C VAL A 280 11.34 26.62 -1.29
N LEU A 281 11.81 25.73 -2.16
CA LEU A 281 11.16 25.47 -3.45
C LEU A 281 10.20 24.29 -3.27
N LEU A 282 8.92 24.55 -3.50
CA LEU A 282 7.78 23.66 -3.24
C LEU A 282 7.69 22.52 -4.28
N ALA A 283 7.43 21.29 -3.84
CA ALA A 283 6.92 20.20 -4.68
C ALA A 283 5.68 20.68 -5.46
N GLN A 284 5.60 20.44 -6.78
CA GLN A 284 4.45 20.90 -7.57
C GLN A 284 3.19 20.15 -7.15
N LEU A 285 2.07 20.85 -7.09
CA LEU A 285 0.81 20.31 -6.63
C LEU A 285 0.20 19.34 -7.67
N PRO A 286 -0.62 18.34 -7.31
CA PRO A 286 -1.17 17.36 -8.27
C PRO A 286 -1.85 18.00 -9.49
N TRP A 287 -2.65 19.04 -9.27
CA TRP A 287 -3.32 19.81 -10.32
C TRP A 287 -2.39 20.70 -11.15
N GLN A 288 -1.17 20.96 -10.68
CA GLN A 288 -0.14 21.61 -11.49
C GLN A 288 0.60 20.60 -12.37
N GLN A 289 0.73 19.36 -11.90
CA GLN A 289 1.43 18.28 -12.59
C GLN A 289 0.56 17.63 -13.67
N HIS A 290 -0.68 17.31 -13.32
CA HIS A 290 -1.58 16.51 -14.16
C HIS A 290 -2.75 17.31 -14.76
N GLY A 291 -2.91 18.57 -14.33
CA GLY A 291 -4.06 19.41 -14.70
C GLY A 291 -5.26 19.22 -13.78
N LYS A 292 -6.36 19.91 -14.10
CA LYS A 292 -7.59 19.87 -13.27
C LYS A 292 -8.27 18.50 -13.32
N LEU A 293 -9.21 18.27 -12.41
CA LEU A 293 -10.04 17.06 -12.44
C LEU A 293 -11.14 17.16 -13.49
N GLU A 294 -11.40 16.06 -14.20
CA GLU A 294 -12.49 15.91 -15.14
C GLU A 294 -13.11 14.50 -15.07
N VAL A 295 -14.28 14.35 -15.68
CA VAL A 295 -14.93 13.05 -15.83
C VAL A 295 -14.17 12.25 -16.89
N SER A 296 -13.80 11.02 -16.56
CA SER A 296 -13.09 10.12 -17.48
C SER A 296 -13.85 9.88 -18.78
N LYS A 297 -13.11 9.48 -19.82
CA LYS A 297 -13.71 9.16 -21.14
C LYS A 297 -14.79 8.08 -21.10
N THR A 298 -14.72 7.14 -20.15
CA THR A 298 -15.75 6.11 -19.96
C THR A 298 -17.00 6.64 -19.26
N GLY A 299 -16.90 7.80 -18.60
CA GLY A 299 -17.97 8.43 -17.84
C GLY A 299 -18.16 7.85 -16.44
N HIS A 300 -17.42 6.82 -16.03
CA HIS A 300 -17.66 6.13 -14.75
C HIS A 300 -16.67 6.49 -13.64
N THR A 301 -15.52 7.07 -13.98
CA THR A 301 -14.48 7.47 -13.02
C THR A 301 -14.05 8.93 -13.20
N ILE A 302 -13.13 9.40 -12.35
CA ILE A 302 -12.53 10.74 -12.39
C ILE A 302 -11.07 10.61 -12.82
N GLU A 303 -10.61 11.52 -13.68
CA GLU A 303 -9.22 11.61 -14.12
C GLU A 303 -8.74 13.07 -14.08
N HIS A 304 -7.44 13.27 -14.19
CA HIS A 304 -6.85 14.57 -14.50
C HIS A 304 -6.85 14.82 -16.01
N GLU A 305 -6.68 16.08 -16.44
CA GLU A 305 -6.65 16.47 -17.88
C GLU A 305 -5.66 15.68 -18.75
N ASP A 306 -4.59 15.15 -18.17
CA ASP A 306 -3.61 14.30 -18.87
C ASP A 306 -4.04 12.82 -19.02
N GLY A 307 -5.20 12.45 -18.47
CA GLY A 307 -5.74 11.10 -18.42
C GLY A 307 -5.29 10.28 -17.20
N THR A 308 -4.58 10.88 -16.24
CA THR A 308 -4.17 10.18 -15.00
C THR A 308 -5.40 9.91 -14.12
N PRO A 309 -5.72 8.65 -13.76
CA PRO A 309 -6.87 8.35 -12.91
C PRO A 309 -6.74 8.99 -11.53
N PHE A 310 -7.84 9.57 -11.04
CA PHE A 310 -7.93 10.14 -9.69
C PHE A 310 -8.77 9.23 -8.79
N LEU A 311 -8.11 8.56 -7.83
CA LEU A 311 -8.78 7.76 -6.82
C LEU A 311 -9.16 8.63 -5.61
N TRP A 312 -10.46 8.90 -5.48
CA TRP A 312 -11.03 9.63 -4.35
C TRP A 312 -11.05 8.75 -3.09
N ILE A 313 -10.18 9.11 -2.14
CA ILE A 313 -10.07 8.54 -0.80
C ILE A 313 -10.34 9.68 0.18
N GLY A 314 -11.61 9.82 0.59
CA GLY A 314 -12.10 10.94 1.40
C GLY A 314 -12.09 10.66 2.90
N ASP A 315 -11.87 11.69 3.73
CA ASP A 315 -12.25 11.70 5.15
C ASP A 315 -13.24 12.84 5.47
N THR A 316 -14.11 12.62 6.45
CA THR A 316 -15.17 13.55 6.84
C THR A 316 -14.83 14.34 8.10
N GLY A 317 -14.66 15.66 7.94
CA GLY A 317 -14.49 16.60 9.05
C GLY A 317 -15.45 17.78 8.94
N TRP A 318 -16.75 17.56 9.13
CA TRP A 318 -17.80 18.58 8.97
C TRP A 318 -17.55 19.86 9.77
N GLY A 319 -17.08 19.74 11.01
CA GLY A 319 -16.78 20.89 11.87
C GLY A 319 -15.44 21.59 11.60
N LEU A 320 -14.64 21.18 10.61
CA LEU A 320 -13.24 21.62 10.44
C LEU A 320 -13.04 23.14 10.51
N PHE A 321 -13.84 23.91 9.75
CA PHE A 321 -13.71 25.37 9.66
C PHE A 321 -14.20 26.12 10.90
N GLN A 322 -15.10 25.51 11.66
CA GLN A 322 -15.80 26.19 12.74
C GLN A 322 -15.28 25.81 14.12
N GLN A 323 -14.94 24.53 14.31
CA GLN A 323 -14.62 23.98 15.62
C GLN A 323 -13.12 23.97 15.93
N LEU A 324 -12.27 23.81 14.91
CA LEU A 324 -10.84 23.64 15.13
C LEU A 324 -10.10 24.96 15.15
N THR A 325 -9.09 25.04 16.01
CA THR A 325 -8.03 26.04 15.85
C THR A 325 -7.13 25.65 14.66
N ARG A 326 -6.31 26.57 14.17
CA ARG A 326 -5.37 26.34 13.06
C ARG A 326 -4.36 25.23 13.37
N GLU A 327 -3.89 25.15 14.61
CA GLU A 327 -2.99 24.08 15.06
C GLU A 327 -3.69 22.73 15.03
N GLU A 328 -4.99 22.70 15.35
CA GLU A 328 -5.80 21.49 15.29
C GLU A 328 -6.15 21.09 13.86
N VAL A 329 -6.39 22.07 12.97
CA VAL A 329 -6.51 21.86 11.51
C VAL A 329 -5.25 21.17 11.00
N ASP A 330 -4.07 21.69 11.31
CA ASP A 330 -2.81 21.07 10.86
C ASP A 330 -2.64 19.65 11.42
N HIS A 331 -2.94 19.45 12.72
CA HIS A 331 -2.86 18.14 13.34
C HIS A 331 -3.76 17.09 12.66
N TYR A 332 -5.00 17.47 12.36
CA TYR A 332 -5.93 16.64 11.60
C TYR A 332 -5.37 16.32 10.21
N LEU A 333 -4.99 17.34 9.45
CA LEU A 333 -4.57 17.19 8.05
C LEU A 333 -3.24 16.46 7.91
N ASP A 334 -2.29 16.64 8.84
CA ASP A 334 -1.03 15.90 8.87
C ASP A 334 -1.26 14.40 9.06
N ASN A 335 -2.19 14.05 9.96
CA ASN A 335 -2.56 12.65 10.17
C ASN A 335 -3.22 12.07 8.90
N ARG A 336 -4.16 12.78 8.28
CA ARG A 336 -4.83 12.33 7.06
C ARG A 336 -3.89 12.17 5.88
N GLN A 337 -3.00 13.14 5.67
CA GLN A 337 -1.96 13.05 4.65
C GLN A 337 -1.08 11.83 4.88
N LYS A 338 -0.63 11.60 6.13
CA LYS A 338 0.23 10.46 6.50
C LYS A 338 -0.44 9.10 6.21
N LEU A 339 -1.75 8.98 6.41
CA LEU A 339 -2.49 7.76 6.12
C LEU A 339 -2.77 7.55 4.62
N GLY A 340 -2.62 8.59 3.80
CA GLY A 340 -2.78 8.51 2.35
C GLY A 340 -4.14 8.95 1.82
N PHE A 341 -4.94 9.68 2.62
CA PHE A 341 -6.16 10.32 2.13
C PHE A 341 -5.85 11.33 1.02
N THR A 342 -6.72 11.42 0.03
CA THR A 342 -6.57 12.33 -1.13
C THR A 342 -7.59 13.46 -1.12
N VAL A 343 -8.69 13.30 -0.37
CA VAL A 343 -9.77 14.29 -0.27
C VAL A 343 -10.14 14.53 1.19
N ILE A 344 -10.36 15.78 1.56
CA ILE A 344 -10.95 16.17 2.85
C ILE A 344 -12.31 16.80 2.58
N GLN A 345 -13.35 16.27 3.21
CA GLN A 345 -14.72 16.75 3.04
C GLN A 345 -15.14 17.58 4.26
N SER A 346 -15.60 18.83 4.02
CA SER A 346 -15.98 19.75 5.09
C SER A 346 -16.90 20.90 4.64
N VAL A 347 -17.51 21.62 5.59
CA VAL A 347 -18.57 22.60 5.34
C VAL A 347 -18.12 24.02 5.72
N ALA A 348 -18.08 24.93 4.74
CA ALA A 348 -17.67 26.31 4.95
C ALA A 348 -18.62 27.06 5.90
N PHE A 349 -19.94 26.84 5.76
CA PHE A 349 -20.96 27.37 6.65
C PHE A 349 -21.75 26.22 7.29
N TRP A 350 -21.24 25.75 8.42
CA TRP A 350 -21.80 24.62 9.16
C TRP A 350 -22.77 25.08 10.26
N TYR A 351 -23.81 24.28 10.49
CA TYR A 351 -24.71 24.43 11.62
C TYR A 351 -24.21 23.52 12.75
N PRO A 352 -23.78 24.01 13.92
CA PRO A 352 -23.28 23.13 14.98
C PRO A 352 -24.37 22.19 15.49
N HIS A 353 -24.22 20.88 15.27
CA HIS A 353 -25.18 19.87 15.71
C HIS A 353 -24.55 18.48 15.86
N GLY A 354 -25.27 17.57 16.55
CA GLY A 354 -24.86 16.17 16.74
C GLY A 354 -23.66 16.00 17.67
N GLY A 355 -23.23 14.76 17.90
CA GLY A 355 -22.08 14.46 18.79
C GLY A 355 -22.25 14.92 20.25
N GLY A 356 -23.51 15.11 20.68
CA GLY A 356 -23.86 15.71 21.96
C GLY A 356 -23.65 17.22 22.09
N MET A 357 -23.47 17.94 20.97
CA MET A 357 -23.53 19.39 20.93
C MET A 357 -24.99 19.86 21.01
N GLU A 358 -25.25 20.94 21.75
CA GLU A 358 -26.49 21.69 21.61
C GLU A 358 -26.53 22.31 20.21
N GLY A 359 -27.73 22.37 19.60
CA GLY A 359 -27.91 23.05 18.32
C GLY A 359 -27.43 24.50 18.42
N GLY A 360 -26.42 24.83 17.64
CA GLY A 360 -25.80 26.16 17.66
C GLY A 360 -26.68 27.21 17.00
N PRO A 361 -26.37 28.51 17.19
CA PRO A 361 -27.09 29.57 16.49
C PRO A 361 -26.78 29.55 14.99
N HIS A 362 -27.70 30.08 14.16
CA HIS A 362 -27.59 29.99 12.69
C HIS A 362 -26.37 30.74 12.11
N ASN A 363 -25.89 31.77 12.81
CA ASN A 363 -24.67 32.55 12.48
C ASN A 363 -23.56 32.31 13.51
N ALA A 364 -23.36 31.05 13.88
CA ALA A 364 -22.40 30.65 14.90
C ALA A 364 -20.95 31.03 14.52
N ALA A 365 -20.19 31.43 15.53
CA ALA A 365 -18.79 31.80 15.36
C ALA A 365 -17.89 30.57 15.20
N ASN A 366 -16.69 30.77 14.62
CA ASN A 366 -15.60 29.79 14.68
C ASN A 366 -14.90 29.79 16.05
N ALA A 367 -13.90 28.93 16.22
CA ALA A 367 -13.09 28.80 17.45
C ALA A 367 -12.44 30.12 17.93
N TYR A 368 -12.33 31.12 17.06
CA TYR A 368 -11.77 32.45 17.36
C TYR A 368 -12.84 33.51 17.67
N GLY A 369 -14.13 33.14 17.67
CA GLY A 369 -15.24 34.06 17.92
C GLY A 369 -15.67 34.89 16.72
N HIS A 370 -15.19 34.59 15.51
CA HIS A 370 -15.56 35.30 14.29
C HIS A 370 -16.80 34.66 13.63
N ARG A 371 -17.77 35.48 13.21
CA ARG A 371 -18.99 35.02 12.52
C ARG A 371 -18.83 35.06 10.99
N PRO A 372 -19.47 34.15 10.24
CA PRO A 372 -19.38 34.11 8.78
C PRO A 372 -20.12 35.26 8.09
N PHE A 373 -21.26 35.70 8.65
CA PHE A 373 -22.11 36.74 8.03
C PHE A 373 -22.38 37.91 8.98
N SER A 374 -22.71 39.06 8.40
CA SER A 374 -23.28 40.16 9.18
C SER A 374 -24.66 39.78 9.73
N GLY A 375 -25.22 40.60 10.63
CA GLY A 375 -26.48 40.29 11.30
C GLY A 375 -26.33 39.75 12.72
N SER A 376 -27.39 39.15 13.24
CA SER A 376 -27.41 38.63 14.62
C SER A 376 -26.91 37.18 14.67
N GLU A 377 -26.78 36.65 15.87
CA GLU A 377 -26.37 35.26 16.12
C GLU A 377 -27.37 34.25 15.53
N ASP A 378 -28.67 34.52 15.63
CA ASP A 378 -29.74 33.61 15.17
C ASP A 378 -30.41 34.06 13.86
N ALA A 379 -29.88 35.09 13.20
CA ALA A 379 -30.42 35.61 11.93
C ALA A 379 -29.26 36.23 11.10
N PRO A 380 -28.50 35.39 10.36
CA PRO A 380 -27.45 35.86 9.47
C PRO A 380 -28.03 36.66 8.29
N ASN A 381 -27.27 37.64 7.80
CA ASN A 381 -27.49 38.22 6.48
C ASN A 381 -26.60 37.49 5.47
N THR A 382 -27.11 36.40 4.91
CA THR A 382 -26.37 35.48 4.01
C THR A 382 -25.90 36.11 2.70
N ALA A 383 -26.45 37.28 2.32
CA ALA A 383 -25.98 38.08 1.19
C ALA A 383 -24.73 38.92 1.51
N ASP A 384 -24.33 39.04 2.78
CA ASP A 384 -23.26 39.94 3.24
C ASP A 384 -22.25 39.20 4.14
N PRO A 385 -21.32 38.43 3.53
CA PRO A 385 -20.19 37.83 4.23
C PRO A 385 -19.41 38.87 5.06
N LEU A 386 -19.15 38.56 6.33
CA LEU A 386 -18.51 39.49 7.24
C LEU A 386 -16.99 39.49 7.04
N LEU A 387 -16.47 40.54 6.38
CA LEU A 387 -15.04 40.68 6.07
C LEU A 387 -14.40 41.83 6.85
N VAL A 388 -13.23 41.55 7.44
CA VAL A 388 -12.40 42.55 8.15
C VAL A 388 -11.16 42.85 7.31
N LYS A 389 -10.93 44.13 6.99
CA LYS A 389 -9.78 44.52 6.17
C LYS A 389 -8.45 44.22 6.86
N GLY A 390 -7.48 43.76 6.08
CA GLY A 390 -6.09 43.59 6.52
C GLY A 390 -5.77 42.22 7.09
N GLY A 391 -6.72 41.27 7.06
CA GLY A 391 -6.46 39.85 7.32
C GLY A 391 -6.23 39.05 6.04
N GLY A 392 -5.91 37.77 6.20
CA GLY A 392 -5.63 36.78 5.16
C GLY A 392 -5.08 35.50 5.78
N PRO A 393 -4.78 34.43 5.01
CA PRO A 393 -4.43 33.11 5.56
C PRO A 393 -3.25 33.11 6.56
N ASP A 394 -2.24 33.97 6.36
CA ASP A 394 -1.08 34.06 7.26
C ASP A 394 -1.33 34.94 8.51
N SER A 395 -2.35 35.81 8.48
CA SER A 395 -2.78 36.61 9.63
C SER A 395 -4.30 36.81 9.67
N PRO A 396 -5.11 35.73 9.81
CA PRO A 396 -6.57 35.80 9.77
C PRO A 396 -7.13 36.61 10.92
N ASN A 397 -8.07 37.50 10.60
CA ASN A 397 -8.75 38.35 11.58
C ASN A 397 -10.29 38.33 11.47
N ASP A 398 -10.83 37.52 10.55
CA ASP A 398 -12.25 37.22 10.44
C ASP A 398 -12.49 35.71 10.24
N TYR A 399 -13.73 35.32 9.91
CA TYR A 399 -14.11 33.93 9.66
C TYR A 399 -13.52 33.40 8.35
N TRP A 400 -13.63 34.18 7.28
CA TRP A 400 -13.27 33.78 5.93
C TRP A 400 -11.77 33.67 5.73
N ASP A 401 -10.98 34.46 6.45
CA ASP A 401 -9.54 34.30 6.45
C ASP A 401 -9.10 32.99 7.15
N HIS A 402 -9.88 32.48 8.12
CA HIS A 402 -9.63 31.15 8.68
C HIS A 402 -10.03 30.06 7.67
N VAL A 403 -11.07 30.27 6.87
CA VAL A 403 -11.40 29.39 5.74
C VAL A 403 -10.25 29.38 4.72
N ASP A 404 -9.67 30.53 4.38
CA ASP A 404 -8.47 30.60 3.53
C ASP A 404 -7.31 29.79 4.11
N TYR A 405 -7.08 29.90 5.42
CA TYR A 405 -6.03 29.13 6.10
C TYR A 405 -6.22 27.63 5.90
N VAL A 406 -7.44 27.13 6.11
CA VAL A 406 -7.74 25.70 5.97
C VAL A 406 -7.56 25.25 4.50
N ILE A 407 -8.04 26.03 3.53
CA ILE A 407 -7.86 25.75 2.10
C ILE A 407 -6.36 25.65 1.74
N GLU A 408 -5.56 26.61 2.22
CA GLU A 408 -4.10 26.60 2.03
C GLU A 408 -3.42 25.45 2.79
N ALA A 409 -3.92 25.08 3.97
CA ALA A 409 -3.40 23.96 4.75
C ALA A 409 -3.64 22.61 4.05
N VAL A 410 -4.78 22.43 3.37
CA VAL A 410 -5.08 21.25 2.54
C VAL A 410 -4.18 21.24 1.30
N LYS A 411 -4.04 22.39 0.61
CA LYS A 411 -3.16 22.58 -0.55
C LYS A 411 -1.71 22.22 -0.27
N LYS A 412 -1.16 22.71 0.84
CA LYS A 412 0.22 22.40 1.30
C LYS A 412 0.47 20.90 1.48
N ARG A 413 -0.59 20.10 1.58
CA ARG A 413 -0.53 18.65 1.79
C ARG A 413 -0.90 17.85 0.55
N ASN A 414 -1.00 18.48 -0.63
CA ASN A 414 -1.30 17.84 -1.91
C ASN A 414 -2.65 17.10 -1.91
N MET A 415 -3.62 17.55 -1.11
CA MET A 415 -4.96 16.98 -1.04
C MET A 415 -5.98 17.91 -1.69
N TYR A 416 -7.10 17.35 -2.13
CA TYR A 416 -8.27 18.11 -2.56
C TYR A 416 -9.18 18.41 -1.37
N LEU A 417 -9.85 19.55 -1.41
CA LEU A 417 -10.88 19.91 -0.45
C LEU A 417 -12.26 19.79 -1.12
N ALA A 418 -13.05 18.81 -0.70
CA ALA A 418 -14.47 18.71 -1.01
C ALA A 418 -15.24 19.71 -0.13
N LEU A 419 -15.40 20.93 -0.64
CA LEU A 419 -15.93 22.08 0.07
C LEU A 419 -17.44 22.20 -0.14
N LEU A 420 -18.20 22.02 0.94
CA LEU A 420 -19.62 22.33 0.96
C LEU A 420 -19.81 23.81 1.27
N PRO A 421 -20.49 24.60 0.41
CA PRO A 421 -20.76 26.01 0.68
C PRO A 421 -21.53 26.24 1.98
N CYS A 422 -22.50 25.38 2.29
CA CYS A 422 -23.26 25.39 3.53
C CYS A 422 -23.90 24.02 3.81
N TRP A 423 -24.36 23.81 5.04
CA TRP A 423 -25.15 22.62 5.40
C TRP A 423 -26.62 22.79 4.95
N GLY A 424 -26.96 22.31 3.75
CA GLY A 424 -28.25 22.54 3.11
C GLY A 424 -29.46 22.11 3.94
N ARG A 425 -29.33 21.04 4.74
CA ARG A 425 -30.39 20.57 5.67
C ARG A 425 -30.82 21.62 6.69
N ALA A 426 -29.89 22.47 7.12
CA ALA A 426 -30.12 23.50 8.10
C ALA A 426 -30.54 24.83 7.45
N TYR A 427 -29.91 25.20 6.34
CA TYR A 427 -30.02 26.56 5.79
C TYR A 427 -30.94 26.72 4.58
N ILE A 428 -31.20 25.65 3.82
CA ILE A 428 -31.95 25.72 2.55
C ILE A 428 -33.28 24.95 2.65
N THR A 429 -33.26 23.76 3.27
CA THR A 429 -34.42 22.87 3.35
C THR A 429 -35.12 22.95 4.72
N PRO A 430 -36.40 22.55 4.82
CA PRO A 430 -37.11 22.53 6.10
C PRO A 430 -36.78 21.32 7.00
N GLN A 431 -35.80 20.46 6.64
CA GLN A 431 -35.58 19.15 7.26
C GLN A 431 -35.19 19.20 8.75
N MET A 432 -34.64 20.31 9.26
CA MET A 432 -34.25 20.48 10.67
C MET A 432 -35.34 21.07 11.58
N GLY A 433 -36.55 21.37 11.07
CA GLY A 433 -37.72 21.72 11.89
C GLY A 433 -37.69 23.08 12.63
N GLY A 434 -36.61 23.86 12.53
CA GLY A 434 -36.40 25.17 13.18
C GLY A 434 -36.47 26.37 12.23
N ALA A 435 -37.68 26.86 11.97
CA ALA A 435 -38.10 28.22 11.56
C ALA A 435 -37.30 29.23 10.67
N GLN A 436 -36.04 29.08 10.23
CA GLN A 436 -35.41 30.03 9.28
C GLN A 436 -34.69 29.34 8.11
N GLN A 437 -35.23 29.52 6.91
CA GLN A 437 -34.53 29.25 5.65
C GLN A 437 -33.74 30.51 5.31
N GLU A 438 -32.41 30.39 5.27
CA GLU A 438 -31.52 31.55 5.20
C GLU A 438 -31.15 31.95 3.77
N PHE A 439 -31.51 31.15 2.77
CA PHE A 439 -31.17 31.42 1.37
C PHE A 439 -32.40 31.46 0.47
N THR A 440 -32.62 32.61 -0.17
CA THR A 440 -33.34 32.70 -1.45
C THR A 440 -32.44 32.30 -2.62
N GLU A 441 -33.00 32.22 -3.84
CA GLU A 441 -32.22 32.00 -5.07
C GLU A 441 -31.20 33.13 -5.30
N GLU A 442 -31.59 34.38 -5.06
CA GLU A 442 -30.70 35.54 -5.20
C GLU A 442 -29.56 35.52 -4.18
N GLU A 443 -29.85 35.19 -2.92
CA GLU A 443 -28.86 35.10 -1.85
C GLU A 443 -27.89 33.94 -2.11
N ALA A 444 -28.40 32.76 -2.52
CA ALA A 444 -27.58 31.61 -2.86
C ALA A 444 -26.66 31.90 -4.05
N LYS A 445 -27.15 32.60 -5.08
CA LYS A 445 -26.32 33.02 -6.21
C LYS A 445 -25.27 34.04 -5.80
N ALA A 446 -25.64 35.05 -5.00
CA ALA A 446 -24.70 36.06 -4.51
C ALA A 446 -23.59 35.44 -3.65
N TYR A 447 -23.94 34.54 -2.75
CA TYR A 447 -23.01 33.79 -1.93
C TYR A 447 -22.11 32.87 -2.77
N GLY A 448 -22.67 32.16 -3.76
CA GLY A 448 -21.89 31.39 -4.72
C GLY A 448 -20.87 32.25 -5.47
N VAL A 449 -21.27 33.43 -5.95
CA VAL A 449 -20.35 34.37 -6.62
C VAL A 449 -19.24 34.84 -5.68
N PHE A 450 -19.55 35.07 -4.39
CA PHE A 450 -18.55 35.42 -3.39
C PHE A 450 -17.51 34.30 -3.23
N LEU A 451 -17.95 33.05 -3.00
CA LEU A 451 -17.05 31.90 -2.83
C LEU A 451 -16.22 31.65 -4.09
N GLY A 452 -16.87 31.60 -5.27
CA GLY A 452 -16.20 31.37 -6.53
C GLY A 452 -15.14 32.43 -6.83
N LYS A 453 -15.41 33.72 -6.57
CA LYS A 453 -14.41 34.79 -6.74
C LYS A 453 -13.29 34.70 -5.73
N ARG A 454 -13.60 34.37 -4.47
CA ARG A 454 -12.59 34.28 -3.40
C ARG A 454 -11.59 33.16 -3.68
N TYR A 455 -12.07 32.03 -4.22
CA TYR A 455 -11.26 30.83 -4.42
C TYR A 455 -11.01 30.48 -5.89
N GLN A 456 -11.19 31.42 -6.82
CA GLN A 456 -10.99 31.19 -8.26
C GLN A 456 -9.58 30.74 -8.67
N GLN A 457 -8.59 30.84 -7.76
CA GLN A 457 -7.20 30.43 -7.99
C GLN A 457 -6.84 29.12 -7.27
N GLU A 458 -7.82 28.45 -6.68
CA GLU A 458 -7.64 27.24 -5.87
C GLU A 458 -8.23 26.01 -6.61
N PRO A 459 -7.49 25.45 -7.58
CA PRO A 459 -7.97 24.34 -8.43
C PRO A 459 -8.12 23.01 -7.68
N HIS A 460 -7.71 22.94 -6.42
CA HIS A 460 -7.88 21.77 -5.55
C HIS A 460 -9.19 21.75 -4.76
N ILE A 461 -10.08 22.72 -5.02
CA ILE A 461 -11.42 22.73 -4.47
C ILE A 461 -12.35 21.93 -5.37
N ILE A 462 -13.03 20.97 -4.76
CA ILE A 462 -14.17 20.26 -5.33
C ILE A 462 -15.42 20.81 -4.66
N TRP A 463 -16.37 21.32 -5.42
CA TRP A 463 -17.58 21.90 -4.86
C TRP A 463 -18.61 20.81 -4.58
N VAL A 464 -19.13 20.80 -3.37
CA VAL A 464 -20.15 19.82 -2.97
C VAL A 464 -21.38 20.60 -2.52
N LEU A 465 -22.41 20.67 -3.37
CA LEU A 465 -23.68 21.28 -2.96
C LEU A 465 -24.47 20.32 -2.06
N GLY A 466 -25.63 20.74 -1.55
CA GLY A 466 -26.45 19.92 -0.67
C GLY A 466 -26.01 20.03 0.79
N GLY A 467 -25.66 18.90 1.42
CA GLY A 467 -25.30 18.76 2.83
C GLY A 467 -26.46 18.18 3.63
N ASP A 468 -26.51 16.84 3.68
CA ASP A 468 -27.57 16.02 4.29
C ASP A 468 -28.99 16.46 3.87
N ALA A 469 -29.16 16.79 2.57
CA ALA A 469 -30.32 17.51 2.07
C ALA A 469 -31.05 16.77 0.95
N LYS A 470 -32.38 16.64 1.10
CA LYS A 470 -33.28 16.31 0.00
C LYS A 470 -33.58 17.58 -0.79
N ALA A 471 -33.20 17.61 -2.07
CA ALA A 471 -33.48 18.77 -2.91
C ALA A 471 -34.99 19.00 -3.16
N GLN A 472 -35.79 17.93 -3.07
CA GLN A 472 -37.25 17.98 -3.07
C GLN A 472 -37.80 17.13 -1.93
N ILE A 473 -38.69 17.71 -1.13
CA ILE A 473 -39.24 17.07 0.07
C ILE A 473 -40.76 17.11 0.00
N LYS A 474 -41.39 15.99 0.32
CA LYS A 474 -42.84 15.89 0.55
C LYS A 474 -43.06 15.52 2.01
N GLY A 475 -43.86 16.29 2.72
CA GLY A 475 -44.07 16.07 4.14
C GLY A 475 -45.16 16.93 4.73
N TYR A 476 -45.34 16.80 6.03
CA TYR A 476 -46.27 17.63 6.78
C TYR A 476 -45.50 18.79 7.42
N ASP A 477 -46.03 20.01 7.32
CA ASP A 477 -45.48 21.15 8.05
C ASP A 477 -45.73 21.00 9.57
N LYS A 478 -45.20 21.94 10.37
CA LYS A 478 -45.40 21.96 11.84
C LYS A 478 -46.86 22.04 12.29
N ASN A 479 -47.78 22.37 11.38
CA ASN A 479 -49.23 22.43 11.60
C ASN A 479 -49.97 21.22 10.99
N ILE A 480 -49.24 20.18 10.56
CA ILE A 480 -49.76 18.95 9.95
C ILE A 480 -50.46 19.21 8.59
N ASN A 481 -50.05 20.26 7.86
CA ASN A 481 -50.47 20.43 6.47
C ASN A 481 -49.50 19.71 5.54
N TYR A 482 -50.02 18.85 4.67
CA TYR A 482 -49.20 18.22 3.64
C TYR A 482 -48.73 19.27 2.62
N GLN A 483 -47.41 19.37 2.44
CA GLN A 483 -46.76 20.31 1.54
C GLN A 483 -45.61 19.63 0.79
N GLU A 484 -45.29 20.19 -0.38
CA GLU A 484 -44.14 19.82 -1.18
C GLU A 484 -43.22 21.02 -1.27
N TRP A 485 -41.97 20.86 -0.83
CA TRP A 485 -40.93 21.87 -0.91
C TRP A 485 -39.92 21.45 -1.98
N ASP A 486 -39.85 22.23 -3.05
CA ASP A 486 -38.82 22.08 -4.09
C ASP A 486 -37.78 23.17 -3.90
N LYS A 487 -36.54 22.76 -3.57
CA LYS A 487 -35.41 23.66 -3.32
C LYS A 487 -34.30 23.52 -4.35
N ARG A 488 -34.56 22.79 -5.45
CA ARG A 488 -33.59 22.61 -6.54
C ARG A 488 -33.14 23.94 -7.14
N SER A 489 -34.03 24.92 -7.25
CA SER A 489 -33.68 26.24 -7.82
C SER A 489 -32.64 26.99 -6.97
N VAL A 490 -32.68 26.85 -5.64
CA VAL A 490 -31.70 27.48 -4.74
C VAL A 490 -30.31 26.85 -4.92
N PHE A 491 -30.23 25.52 -5.00
CA PHE A 491 -28.96 24.83 -5.27
C PHE A 491 -28.41 25.14 -6.68
N ARG A 492 -29.27 25.16 -7.70
CA ARG A 492 -28.90 25.58 -9.07
C ARG A 492 -28.37 27.00 -9.11
N ALA A 493 -29.03 27.93 -8.41
CA ALA A 493 -28.59 29.32 -8.32
C ALA A 493 -27.22 29.44 -7.64
N MET A 494 -26.95 28.61 -6.62
CA MET A 494 -25.64 28.52 -5.98
C MET A 494 -24.57 27.96 -6.93
N ALA A 495 -24.86 26.89 -7.68
CA ALA A 495 -23.96 26.33 -8.69
C ALA A 495 -23.59 27.37 -9.76
N GLU A 496 -24.60 28.05 -10.33
CA GLU A 496 -24.39 29.13 -11.28
C GLU A 496 -23.54 30.27 -10.69
N GLY A 497 -23.80 30.62 -9.42
CA GLY A 497 -23.04 31.65 -8.72
C GLY A 497 -21.56 31.28 -8.54
N ILE A 498 -21.27 30.07 -8.08
CA ILE A 498 -19.91 29.55 -7.91
C ILE A 498 -19.17 29.59 -9.25
N THR A 499 -19.75 29.00 -10.29
CA THR A 499 -19.13 28.97 -11.62
C THR A 499 -18.96 30.38 -12.19
N GLN A 500 -19.91 31.29 -11.94
CA GLN A 500 -19.76 32.70 -12.30
C GLN A 500 -18.61 33.37 -11.56
N GLY A 501 -18.42 33.04 -10.29
CA GLY A 501 -17.31 33.57 -9.51
C GLY A 501 -15.96 33.08 -10.00
N VAL A 502 -15.84 31.79 -10.35
CA VAL A 502 -14.59 31.15 -10.80
C VAL A 502 -14.27 31.53 -12.26
N ALA A 503 -15.21 31.32 -13.19
CA ALA A 503 -14.97 31.45 -14.62
C ALA A 503 -15.26 32.85 -15.18
N GLY A 504 -15.87 33.74 -14.39
CA GLY A 504 -16.28 35.08 -14.81
C GLY A 504 -17.43 35.11 -15.83
N GLN A 505 -18.09 33.97 -16.08
CA GLN A 505 -19.15 33.78 -17.07
C GLN A 505 -20.46 33.36 -16.39
N GLN A 506 -21.62 33.61 -17.01
CA GLN A 506 -22.92 33.30 -16.39
C GLN A 506 -23.59 32.10 -17.06
N PRO A 507 -23.19 30.85 -16.73
CA PRO A 507 -23.86 29.68 -17.29
C PRO A 507 -25.27 29.55 -16.72
N ALA A 508 -26.14 28.85 -17.45
CA ALA A 508 -27.44 28.41 -16.97
C ALA A 508 -27.36 26.92 -16.61
N TRP A 509 -27.94 26.54 -15.46
CA TRP A 509 -27.84 25.18 -14.89
C TRP A 509 -28.25 24.04 -15.85
N ASN A 510 -29.10 24.31 -16.85
CA ASN A 510 -29.64 23.34 -17.80
C ASN A 510 -29.01 23.39 -19.20
N GLN A 511 -27.93 24.14 -19.39
CA GLN A 511 -27.28 24.30 -20.69
C GLN A 511 -25.80 23.92 -20.60
N ALA A 512 -25.34 23.14 -21.58
CA ALA A 512 -23.92 22.92 -21.78
C ALA A 512 -23.22 24.27 -22.01
N HIS A 513 -22.14 24.50 -21.27
CA HIS A 513 -21.42 25.76 -21.29
C HIS A 513 -19.96 25.50 -20.88
N PRO A 514 -18.95 26.05 -21.56
CA PRO A 514 -17.54 25.76 -21.27
C PRO A 514 -17.12 26.11 -19.84
N ALA A 515 -17.76 27.12 -19.23
CA ALA A 515 -17.52 27.49 -17.83
C ALA A 515 -17.77 26.35 -16.82
N TRP A 516 -18.63 25.37 -17.13
CA TRP A 516 -18.80 24.21 -16.24
C TRP A 516 -17.52 23.39 -16.13
N GLY A 517 -16.69 23.34 -17.18
CA GLY A 517 -15.39 22.66 -17.14
C GLY A 517 -14.30 23.42 -16.37
N GLU A 518 -14.58 24.59 -15.79
CA GLU A 518 -13.64 25.33 -14.91
C GLU A 518 -13.81 24.96 -13.43
N VAL A 519 -14.82 24.16 -13.10
CA VAL A 519 -15.15 23.71 -11.74
C VAL A 519 -15.49 22.23 -11.77
N PHE A 520 -15.31 21.55 -10.64
CA PHE A 520 -15.84 20.20 -10.45
C PHE A 520 -16.90 20.26 -9.35
N ILE A 521 -18.15 19.91 -9.65
CA ILE A 521 -19.28 20.01 -8.72
C ILE A 521 -19.99 18.66 -8.56
N THR A 522 -20.26 18.29 -7.31
CA THR A 522 -21.17 17.20 -6.93
C THR A 522 -22.22 17.67 -5.93
N TYR A 523 -23.08 16.78 -5.45
CA TYR A 523 -24.16 17.08 -4.51
C TYR A 523 -24.23 16.03 -3.42
N HIS A 524 -24.10 16.44 -2.16
CA HIS A 524 -24.30 15.60 -1.00
C HIS A 524 -25.80 15.49 -0.68
N PRO A 525 -26.42 14.32 -0.91
CA PRO A 525 -27.84 14.09 -0.61
C PRO A 525 -28.05 13.92 0.90
N ASP A 526 -29.21 13.43 1.31
CA ASP A 526 -29.44 12.92 2.66
C ASP A 526 -29.34 11.39 2.69
N GLY A 527 -29.11 10.80 3.87
CA GLY A 527 -28.83 9.38 4.01
C GLY A 527 -30.00 8.40 3.89
N ASP A 528 -31.19 8.85 3.50
CA ASP A 528 -32.35 7.98 3.26
C ASP A 528 -32.30 7.38 1.83
N ALA A 529 -31.53 6.29 1.68
CA ALA A 529 -31.50 5.51 0.45
C ALA A 529 -32.94 5.09 0.00
N PRO A 530 -33.20 4.98 -1.32
CA PRO A 530 -32.27 5.15 -2.43
C PRO A 530 -32.21 6.58 -3.00
N ASP A 531 -32.79 7.58 -2.32
CA ASP A 531 -32.86 8.94 -2.86
C ASP A 531 -31.49 9.64 -2.76
N ASN A 532 -30.77 9.73 -3.88
CA ASN A 532 -29.45 10.37 -3.96
C ASN A 532 -29.45 11.54 -4.98
N SER A 533 -28.30 12.15 -5.28
CA SER A 533 -28.25 13.29 -6.21
C SER A 533 -28.77 12.97 -7.61
N SER A 534 -28.61 11.72 -8.07
CA SER A 534 -28.98 11.31 -9.43
C SER A 534 -30.49 11.45 -9.65
N LYS A 535 -31.29 11.31 -8.59
CA LYS A 535 -32.73 11.54 -8.60
C LYS A 535 -33.12 12.96 -9.03
N TRP A 536 -32.33 13.97 -8.66
CA TRP A 536 -32.72 15.38 -8.82
C TRP A 536 -31.92 16.14 -9.87
N PHE A 537 -30.66 15.77 -10.07
CA PHE A 537 -29.68 16.59 -10.80
C PHE A 537 -28.87 15.80 -11.84
N HIS A 538 -29.17 14.52 -12.09
CA HIS A 538 -28.39 13.71 -13.02
C HIS A 538 -28.28 14.32 -14.43
N GLU A 539 -29.35 14.97 -14.90
CA GLU A 539 -29.39 15.65 -16.21
C GLU A 539 -28.93 17.12 -16.17
N ASP A 540 -28.69 17.68 -14.98
CA ASP A 540 -28.23 19.06 -14.87
C ASP A 540 -26.79 19.20 -15.41
N ALA A 541 -26.51 20.29 -16.12
CA ALA A 541 -25.23 20.51 -16.79
C ALA A 541 -24.09 20.85 -15.82
N TRP A 542 -24.42 21.25 -14.59
CA TRP A 542 -23.45 21.62 -13.58
C TRP A 542 -22.93 20.44 -12.74
N LEU A 543 -23.62 19.30 -12.75
CA LEU A 543 -23.25 18.16 -11.90
C LEU A 543 -22.27 17.24 -12.64
N ASP A 544 -21.02 17.16 -12.19
CA ASP A 544 -20.00 16.30 -12.81
C ASP A 544 -20.11 14.85 -12.34
N ALA A 545 -20.34 14.65 -11.04
CA ALA A 545 -20.48 13.34 -10.41
C ALA A 545 -21.75 13.27 -9.55
N ASN A 546 -22.45 12.13 -9.59
CA ASN A 546 -23.49 11.86 -8.61
C ASN A 546 -22.87 11.70 -7.22
N GLY A 547 -23.51 12.28 -6.19
CA GLY A 547 -23.17 12.06 -4.80
C GLY A 547 -24.20 11.14 -4.14
N VAL A 548 -23.68 10.19 -3.36
CA VAL A 548 -24.45 9.15 -2.68
C VAL A 548 -24.17 9.20 -1.18
N GLU A 549 -25.23 9.13 -0.38
CA GLU A 549 -25.15 8.91 1.06
C GLU A 549 -25.98 7.67 1.44
N VAL A 550 -25.41 6.79 2.24
CA VAL A 550 -26.14 5.66 2.85
C VAL A 550 -25.76 5.56 4.31
N TRP A 551 -26.44 6.36 5.15
CA TRP A 551 -26.02 6.55 6.53
C TRP A 551 -26.10 5.29 7.38
N ARG A 552 -27.24 4.59 7.44
CA ARG A 552 -27.45 3.44 8.36
C ARG A 552 -27.53 2.09 7.68
N GLU A 553 -28.04 2.00 6.47
CA GLU A 553 -28.36 0.71 5.87
C GLU A 553 -27.20 0.22 5.01
N VAL A 554 -26.14 -0.32 5.63
CA VAL A 554 -24.94 -0.80 4.91
C VAL A 554 -25.28 -1.70 3.71
N GLY A 555 -26.31 -2.54 3.82
CA GLY A 555 -26.78 -3.38 2.72
C GLY A 555 -27.37 -2.64 1.51
N GLN A 556 -27.66 -1.34 1.63
CA GLN A 556 -28.13 -0.47 0.54
C GLN A 556 -26.99 0.21 -0.21
N VAL A 557 -25.75 0.18 0.29
CA VAL A 557 -24.60 0.81 -0.39
C VAL A 557 -24.43 0.28 -1.80
N TYR A 558 -24.29 -1.05 -1.95
CA TYR A 558 -24.12 -1.67 -3.27
C TYR A 558 -25.29 -1.38 -4.23
N PRO A 559 -26.57 -1.65 -3.90
CA PRO A 559 -27.66 -1.43 -4.86
C PRO A 559 -27.87 0.05 -5.20
N THR A 560 -27.61 0.99 -4.28
CA THR A 560 -27.70 2.43 -4.58
C THR A 560 -26.58 2.86 -5.54
N MET A 561 -25.33 2.48 -5.25
CA MET A 561 -24.19 2.79 -6.13
C MET A 561 -24.33 2.15 -7.52
N LEU A 562 -24.77 0.89 -7.57
CA LEU A 562 -24.98 0.18 -8.83
C LEU A 562 -26.13 0.80 -9.64
N GLY A 563 -27.16 1.30 -8.97
CA GLY A 563 -28.25 2.03 -9.60
C GLY A 563 -27.77 3.26 -10.35
N ASP A 564 -26.89 4.07 -9.73
CA ASP A 564 -26.30 5.23 -10.40
C ASP A 564 -25.33 4.82 -11.52
N TYR A 565 -24.51 3.79 -11.31
CA TYR A 565 -23.61 3.25 -12.35
C TYR A 565 -24.36 2.82 -13.62
N GLN A 566 -25.59 2.31 -13.48
CA GLN A 566 -26.41 1.86 -14.61
C GLN A 566 -27.11 2.98 -15.38
N LEU A 567 -27.06 4.23 -14.90
CA LEU A 567 -27.58 5.38 -15.63
C LEU A 567 -26.68 5.70 -16.82
N ASN A 568 -27.27 5.81 -18.01
CA ASN A 568 -26.54 5.89 -19.27
C ASN A 568 -26.83 7.17 -20.08
N ASN A 569 -27.57 8.13 -19.52
CA ASN A 569 -27.94 9.34 -20.24
C ASN A 569 -28.06 10.57 -19.33
N PRO A 570 -26.97 11.36 -19.17
CA PRO A 570 -25.58 11.01 -19.55
C PRO A 570 -24.98 9.96 -18.59
N VAL A 571 -23.93 9.26 -19.01
CA VAL A 571 -23.11 8.47 -18.06
C VAL A 571 -22.35 9.45 -17.15
N LYS A 572 -22.40 9.24 -15.82
CA LYS A 572 -21.68 10.04 -14.84
C LYS A 572 -21.03 9.16 -13.76
N PRO A 573 -19.87 9.55 -13.21
CA PRO A 573 -19.27 8.89 -12.06
C PRO A 573 -20.16 9.06 -10.83
N SER A 574 -20.02 8.16 -9.87
CA SER A 574 -20.74 8.22 -8.59
C SER A 574 -19.77 8.18 -7.42
N LEU A 575 -19.93 9.11 -6.48
CA LEU A 575 -19.11 9.28 -5.31
C LEU A 575 -19.92 8.91 -4.06
N PHE A 576 -19.40 7.97 -3.27
CA PHE A 576 -19.98 7.68 -1.97
C PHE A 576 -19.47 8.70 -0.96
N LEU A 577 -20.26 9.75 -0.70
CA LEU A 577 -19.84 10.94 0.05
C LEU A 577 -20.03 10.79 1.56
N GLU A 578 -20.98 9.98 2.02
CA GLU A 578 -21.20 9.74 3.44
C GLU A 578 -21.86 8.37 3.69
N GLY A 579 -21.44 7.70 4.76
CA GLY A 579 -22.01 6.44 5.20
C GLY A 579 -22.09 6.32 6.71
N SER A 580 -22.21 5.10 7.19
CA SER A 580 -22.07 4.78 8.60
C SER A 580 -20.64 5.08 9.06
N TYR A 581 -20.49 6.04 9.98
CA TYR A 581 -19.20 6.40 10.56
C TYR A 581 -18.69 5.38 11.57
N GLU A 582 -17.39 5.08 11.54
CA GLU A 582 -16.73 4.17 12.48
C GLU A 582 -16.94 4.62 13.92
N PHE A 583 -17.35 3.71 14.81
CA PHE A 583 -17.77 4.00 16.18
C PHE A 583 -18.88 5.07 16.31
N GLY A 584 -19.65 5.35 15.25
CA GLY A 584 -20.83 6.19 15.32
C GLY A 584 -21.92 5.57 16.20
N SER A 585 -22.66 6.43 16.92
CA SER A 585 -23.78 6.00 17.76
C SER A 585 -25.08 5.86 16.95
N TYR A 586 -25.78 4.74 17.11
CA TYR A 586 -27.15 4.56 16.60
C TYR A 586 -28.09 4.16 17.75
N ARG A 587 -29.22 4.85 17.93
CA ARG A 587 -30.16 4.64 19.07
C ARG A 587 -29.50 4.66 20.46
N HIS A 588 -28.42 5.44 20.63
CA HIS A 588 -27.57 5.48 21.84
C HIS A 588 -26.70 4.23 22.10
N GLU A 589 -26.56 3.35 21.11
CA GLU A 589 -25.60 2.23 21.16
C GLU A 589 -24.30 2.62 20.46
N CYS A 590 -23.19 2.53 21.19
CA CYS A 590 -21.86 2.84 20.71
C CYS A 590 -21.14 1.67 20.07
N GLY A 591 -20.28 1.97 19.10
CA GLY A 591 -19.50 0.95 18.39
C GLY A 591 -20.33 0.11 17.42
N TRP A 592 -21.54 0.54 17.07
CA TRP A 592 -22.41 -0.18 16.15
C TRP A 592 -21.80 -0.33 14.75
N VAL A 593 -21.02 0.66 14.31
CA VAL A 593 -20.23 0.61 13.08
C VAL A 593 -18.81 0.20 13.44
N THR A 594 -18.48 -1.05 13.14
CA THR A 594 -17.15 -1.63 13.33
C THR A 594 -16.25 -1.40 12.10
N PRO A 595 -14.94 -1.62 12.21
CA PRO A 595 -14.03 -1.51 11.06
C PRO A 595 -14.44 -2.40 9.88
N VAL A 596 -14.96 -3.61 10.13
CA VAL A 596 -15.47 -4.48 9.05
C VAL A 596 -16.69 -3.90 8.35
N ARG A 597 -17.58 -3.19 9.06
CA ARG A 597 -18.73 -2.52 8.42
C ARG A 597 -18.27 -1.33 7.58
N VAL A 598 -17.22 -0.61 7.99
CA VAL A 598 -16.55 0.39 7.14
C VAL A 598 -16.02 -0.27 5.86
N ARG A 599 -15.23 -1.35 5.97
CA ARG A 599 -14.69 -2.06 4.80
C ARG A 599 -15.79 -2.54 3.86
N ARG A 600 -16.89 -3.07 4.38
CA ARG A 600 -18.04 -3.47 3.54
C ARG A 600 -18.58 -2.31 2.71
N GLN A 601 -18.76 -1.13 3.31
CA GLN A 601 -19.18 0.06 2.58
C GLN A 601 -18.16 0.41 1.47
N VAL A 602 -16.87 0.42 1.79
CA VAL A 602 -15.78 0.69 0.83
C VAL A 602 -15.84 -0.27 -0.37
N TYR A 603 -15.79 -1.58 -0.13
CA TYR A 603 -15.75 -2.55 -1.22
C TYR A 603 -17.10 -2.66 -1.94
N HIS A 604 -18.24 -2.47 -1.28
CA HIS A 604 -19.53 -2.36 -1.97
C HIS A 604 -19.60 -1.14 -2.88
N THR A 605 -18.99 0.00 -2.51
CA THR A 605 -18.88 1.18 -3.39
C THR A 605 -18.11 0.85 -4.66
N PHE A 606 -16.88 0.34 -4.54
CA PHE A 606 -16.04 0.11 -5.72
C PHE A 606 -16.51 -1.08 -6.56
N PHE A 607 -17.01 -2.16 -5.95
CA PHE A 607 -17.56 -3.29 -6.69
C PHE A 607 -18.89 -2.98 -7.39
N ALA A 608 -19.55 -1.87 -7.01
CA ALA A 608 -20.70 -1.33 -7.72
C ALA A 608 -20.33 -0.34 -8.84
N GLY A 609 -19.03 -0.08 -9.06
CA GLY A 609 -18.54 0.87 -10.07
C GLY A 609 -18.41 2.32 -9.57
N GLY A 610 -18.30 2.54 -8.25
CA GLY A 610 -18.08 3.86 -7.68
C GLY A 610 -16.72 4.44 -8.01
N ALA A 611 -16.67 5.76 -8.26
CA ALA A 611 -15.45 6.51 -8.55
C ALA A 611 -14.66 6.92 -7.31
N GLY A 612 -15.27 6.80 -6.12
CA GLY A 612 -14.73 7.34 -4.89
C GLY A 612 -15.53 6.95 -3.66
N HIS A 613 -14.86 6.92 -2.52
CA HIS A 613 -15.47 6.68 -1.21
C HIS A 613 -14.93 7.65 -0.16
N THR A 614 -15.81 8.16 0.69
CA THR A 614 -15.47 9.01 1.83
C THR A 614 -15.72 8.25 3.13
N TYR A 615 -14.66 8.05 3.90
CA TYR A 615 -14.69 7.51 5.25
C TYR A 615 -15.11 8.60 6.25
N GLY A 616 -15.62 8.17 7.41
CA GLY A 616 -15.70 9.05 8.57
C GLY A 616 -15.82 8.27 9.87
N ALA A 617 -15.60 8.97 10.97
CA ALA A 617 -15.67 8.42 12.33
C ALA A 617 -16.58 9.26 13.22
N GLY A 618 -17.34 8.58 14.10
CA GLY A 618 -18.32 9.18 15.00
C GLY A 618 -17.77 10.35 15.82
N PRO A 619 -16.58 10.22 16.45
CA PRO A 619 -15.97 11.33 17.17
C PRO A 619 -15.34 12.41 16.27
N VAL A 620 -14.97 12.08 15.04
CA VAL A 620 -14.21 12.97 14.14
C VAL A 620 -15.12 13.95 13.40
N TRP A 621 -16.25 13.51 12.85
CA TRP A 621 -17.03 14.34 11.92
C TRP A 621 -17.44 15.70 12.50
N ALA A 622 -17.84 15.74 13.78
CA ALA A 622 -18.26 16.97 14.45
C ALA A 622 -17.09 17.79 15.03
N MET A 623 -15.87 17.23 15.06
CA MET A 623 -14.64 17.89 15.55
C MET A 623 -14.79 18.54 16.94
N ARG A 624 -15.60 17.94 17.83
CA ARG A 624 -15.85 18.47 19.18
C ARG A 624 -14.54 18.53 19.96
N GLY A 625 -14.30 19.61 20.71
CA GLY A 625 -13.10 19.76 21.56
C GLY A 625 -12.86 18.64 22.59
N SER A 626 -12.09 18.90 23.65
CA SER A 626 -11.62 17.84 24.58
C SER A 626 -12.71 17.06 25.35
N GLY A 627 -13.99 17.38 25.18
CA GLY A 627 -15.11 16.71 25.86
C GLY A 627 -15.57 15.38 25.24
N GLY A 628 -15.02 14.97 24.09
CA GLY A 628 -15.36 13.70 23.43
C GLY A 628 -16.78 13.63 22.83
N ASP A 629 -17.07 12.56 22.08
CA ASP A 629 -18.45 12.27 21.67
C ASP A 629 -19.27 11.83 22.90
N TYR A 630 -20.46 12.41 23.05
CA TYR A 630 -21.36 12.20 24.19
C TYR A 630 -21.78 10.75 24.37
N ASN A 631 -21.76 9.96 23.30
CA ASN A 631 -22.20 8.57 23.37
C ASN A 631 -21.04 7.60 23.63
N CYS A 632 -19.88 7.77 22.98
CA CYS A 632 -18.87 6.69 22.88
C CYS A 632 -17.53 6.94 23.58
N GLY A 633 -17.33 8.09 24.22
CA GLY A 633 -16.20 8.34 25.14
C GLY A 633 -14.83 8.61 24.50
N TYR A 634 -14.75 8.65 23.16
CA TYR A 634 -13.54 9.01 22.44
C TYR A 634 -13.53 10.49 22.04
N THR A 635 -12.36 11.12 22.10
CA THR A 635 -12.10 12.41 21.46
C THR A 635 -11.83 12.23 19.96
N TRP A 636 -12.07 13.27 19.15
CA TRP A 636 -11.74 13.23 17.73
C TRP A 636 -10.25 12.93 17.47
N LYS A 637 -9.35 13.46 18.32
CA LYS A 637 -7.90 13.22 18.21
C LYS A 637 -7.54 11.75 18.41
N GLN A 638 -8.16 11.08 19.39
CA GLN A 638 -7.98 9.63 19.59
C GLN A 638 -8.58 8.82 18.44
N ALA A 639 -9.73 9.26 17.92
CA ALA A 639 -10.40 8.60 16.81
C ALA A 639 -9.66 8.74 15.47
N LEU A 640 -8.65 9.62 15.38
CA LEU A 640 -7.80 9.70 14.18
C LEU A 640 -7.07 8.37 13.91
N ASP A 641 -6.69 7.64 14.96
CA ASP A 641 -5.94 6.39 14.84
C ASP A 641 -6.84 5.14 14.82
N PHE A 642 -8.15 5.32 14.57
CA PHE A 642 -9.05 4.19 14.40
C PHE A 642 -8.66 3.31 13.20
N PRO A 643 -8.77 1.97 13.34
CA PRO A 643 -8.25 1.04 12.36
C PRO A 643 -8.97 1.13 11.01
N GLY A 644 -10.25 1.49 10.96
CA GLY A 644 -10.98 1.65 9.69
C GLY A 644 -10.36 2.72 8.78
N ALA A 645 -9.83 3.81 9.34
CA ALA A 645 -9.15 4.86 8.57
C ALA A 645 -7.90 4.32 7.86
N ALA A 646 -7.03 3.58 8.56
CA ALA A 646 -5.82 3.00 8.00
C ALA A 646 -6.12 1.84 7.01
N GLN A 647 -7.14 1.03 7.30
CA GLN A 647 -7.60 -0.02 6.40
C GLN A 647 -8.11 0.54 5.07
N PHE A 648 -8.84 1.67 5.11
CA PHE A 648 -9.31 2.30 3.89
C PHE A 648 -8.19 3.03 3.14
N ALA A 649 -7.54 4.01 3.77
CA ALA A 649 -6.61 4.90 3.09
C ALA A 649 -5.25 4.24 2.75
N GLY A 650 -4.88 3.19 3.48
CA GLY A 650 -3.69 2.38 3.22
C GLY A 650 -3.98 1.12 2.41
N VAL A 651 -4.73 0.17 2.99
CA VAL A 651 -4.88 -1.18 2.44
C VAL A 651 -5.80 -1.21 1.22
N ALA A 652 -7.03 -0.66 1.33
CA ALA A 652 -7.99 -0.68 0.22
C ALA A 652 -7.49 0.17 -0.96
N LYS A 653 -6.92 1.36 -0.69
CA LYS A 653 -6.29 2.20 -1.72
C LYS A 653 -5.22 1.44 -2.51
N ALA A 654 -4.29 0.77 -1.82
CA ALA A 654 -3.23 -0.01 -2.48
C ALA A 654 -3.80 -1.15 -3.33
N PHE A 655 -4.80 -1.88 -2.81
CA PHE A 655 -5.48 -2.93 -3.55
C PHE A 655 -6.14 -2.42 -4.83
N LEU A 656 -6.91 -1.32 -4.74
CA LEU A 656 -7.61 -0.71 -5.87
C LEU A 656 -6.65 -0.28 -6.98
N LEU A 657 -5.52 0.35 -6.61
CA LEU A 657 -4.51 0.78 -7.58
C LEU A 657 -3.80 -0.43 -8.23
N ALA A 658 -3.37 -1.41 -7.45
CA ALA A 658 -2.67 -2.60 -7.94
C ALA A 658 -3.51 -3.43 -8.92
N HIS A 659 -4.83 -3.36 -8.81
CA HIS A 659 -5.78 -4.11 -9.63
C HIS A 659 -6.52 -3.23 -10.65
N GLN A 660 -6.01 -2.02 -10.94
CA GLN A 660 -6.55 -1.12 -11.98
C GLN A 660 -8.07 -0.92 -11.86
N TRP A 661 -8.53 -0.51 -10.68
CA TRP A 661 -9.96 -0.31 -10.39
C TRP A 661 -10.77 0.50 -11.43
N PRO A 662 -10.21 1.48 -12.18
CA PRO A 662 -11.00 2.21 -13.18
C PRO A 662 -11.52 1.33 -14.32
N GLU A 663 -10.91 0.16 -14.53
CA GLU A 663 -11.26 -0.81 -15.58
C GLU A 663 -12.28 -1.86 -15.10
N TRP A 664 -12.83 -1.71 -13.90
CA TRP A 664 -13.76 -2.69 -13.33
C TRP A 664 -15.19 -2.48 -13.86
N ILE A 665 -15.82 -3.60 -14.21
CA ILE A 665 -17.22 -3.70 -14.60
C ILE A 665 -17.93 -4.57 -13.55
N PRO A 666 -18.96 -4.06 -12.84
CA PRO A 666 -19.81 -4.89 -11.98
C PRO A 666 -20.39 -6.09 -12.72
N ASP A 667 -20.01 -7.31 -12.32
CA ASP A 667 -20.49 -8.57 -12.91
C ASP A 667 -20.86 -9.56 -11.81
N GLY A 668 -22.10 -9.49 -11.34
CA GLY A 668 -22.65 -10.47 -10.40
C GLY A 668 -22.69 -11.91 -10.93
N GLY A 669 -22.54 -12.12 -12.25
CA GLY A 669 -22.51 -13.44 -12.89
C GLY A 669 -21.28 -14.29 -12.53
N VAL A 670 -20.28 -13.72 -11.87
CA VAL A 670 -19.15 -14.46 -11.28
C VAL A 670 -19.60 -15.32 -10.10
N ILE A 671 -20.73 -14.97 -9.46
CA ILE A 671 -21.30 -15.74 -8.35
C ILE A 671 -22.45 -16.59 -8.90
N ASP A 672 -22.25 -17.91 -8.98
CA ASP A 672 -23.27 -18.87 -9.44
C ASP A 672 -24.20 -19.32 -8.30
N GLY A 673 -23.73 -19.17 -7.06
CA GLY A 673 -24.44 -19.57 -5.84
C GLY A 673 -25.21 -18.43 -5.19
N SER A 674 -25.48 -18.56 -3.89
CA SER A 674 -26.11 -17.49 -3.13
C SER A 674 -25.18 -16.28 -3.00
N VAL A 675 -25.66 -15.12 -3.45
CA VAL A 675 -24.99 -13.83 -3.22
C VAL A 675 -25.13 -13.35 -1.78
N GLY A 676 -26.06 -13.91 -0.99
CA GLY A 676 -26.39 -13.40 0.34
C GLY A 676 -27.18 -12.08 0.30
N GLU A 677 -27.42 -11.50 1.48
CA GLU A 677 -28.14 -10.23 1.63
C GLU A 677 -27.57 -9.40 2.79
N GLY A 678 -27.83 -8.09 2.78
CA GLY A 678 -27.34 -7.18 3.81
C GLY A 678 -25.84 -7.28 4.01
N GLU A 679 -25.40 -7.56 5.24
CA GLU A 679 -23.98 -7.69 5.58
C GLU A 679 -23.31 -8.99 5.11
N SER A 680 -24.08 -9.93 4.57
CA SER A 680 -23.57 -11.17 3.95
C SER A 680 -23.47 -11.10 2.43
N LEU A 681 -23.85 -9.94 1.86
CA LEU A 681 -23.86 -9.71 0.41
C LEU A 681 -22.46 -9.88 -0.17
N LYS A 682 -22.36 -10.67 -1.22
CA LYS A 682 -21.16 -10.88 -2.02
C LYS A 682 -21.35 -10.13 -3.33
N THR A 683 -20.30 -9.44 -3.74
CA THR A 683 -20.30 -8.60 -4.94
C THR A 683 -19.13 -8.99 -5.80
N ALA A 684 -19.24 -8.77 -7.11
CA ALA A 684 -18.21 -9.19 -8.03
C ALA A 684 -18.04 -8.19 -9.18
N VAL A 685 -16.81 -8.11 -9.67
CA VAL A 685 -16.42 -7.31 -10.85
C VAL A 685 -15.59 -8.17 -11.78
N THR A 686 -15.55 -7.77 -13.05
CA THR A 686 -14.57 -8.23 -14.04
C THR A 686 -13.82 -7.04 -14.62
N SER A 687 -12.61 -7.25 -15.14
CA SER A 687 -11.90 -6.21 -15.88
C SER A 687 -12.45 -6.07 -17.31
N THR A 688 -12.37 -4.86 -17.89
CA THR A 688 -12.69 -4.58 -19.30
C THR A 688 -11.91 -5.47 -20.28
N SER A 689 -10.67 -5.83 -19.94
CA SER A 689 -9.81 -6.73 -20.72
C SER A 689 -10.22 -8.21 -20.62
N GLY A 690 -11.01 -8.58 -19.61
CA GLY A 690 -11.41 -9.97 -19.36
C GLY A 690 -10.26 -10.90 -18.94
N ASP A 691 -9.24 -10.36 -18.29
CA ASP A 691 -8.20 -11.13 -17.58
C ASP A 691 -8.49 -11.34 -16.10
N MET A 692 -9.36 -10.54 -15.49
CA MET A 692 -9.54 -10.54 -14.06
C MET A 692 -11.00 -10.63 -13.67
N ALA A 693 -11.29 -11.43 -12.65
CA ALA A 693 -12.55 -11.40 -11.92
C ALA A 693 -12.26 -11.29 -10.42
N LEU A 694 -12.95 -10.39 -9.74
CA LEU A 694 -12.83 -10.22 -8.29
C LEU A 694 -14.18 -10.53 -7.64
N VAL A 695 -14.15 -11.14 -6.46
CA VAL A 695 -15.35 -11.37 -5.65
C VAL A 695 -15.10 -10.94 -4.23
N TYR A 696 -15.83 -9.92 -3.76
CA TYR A 696 -15.80 -9.51 -2.36
C TYR A 696 -16.78 -10.35 -1.56
N PHE A 697 -16.25 -11.07 -0.59
CA PHE A 697 -16.97 -11.80 0.45
C PHE A 697 -17.06 -10.93 1.71
N SER A 698 -18.22 -10.32 1.95
CA SER A 698 -18.46 -9.47 3.14
C SER A 698 -18.44 -10.22 4.47
N ASN A 699 -18.41 -11.55 4.42
CA ASN A 699 -18.28 -12.45 5.57
C ASN A 699 -17.64 -13.78 5.17
N ASN A 700 -17.39 -14.66 6.14
CA ASN A 700 -16.80 -15.98 5.92
C ASN A 700 -17.76 -17.05 5.35
N SER A 701 -18.91 -16.66 4.77
CA SER A 701 -19.86 -17.63 4.23
C SER A 701 -19.43 -18.15 2.85
N GLN A 702 -19.64 -19.45 2.62
CA GLN A 702 -19.32 -20.09 1.34
C GLN A 702 -20.34 -19.75 0.24
N THR A 703 -19.89 -19.73 -1.01
CA THR A 703 -20.76 -19.70 -2.20
C THR A 703 -20.11 -20.37 -3.41
N GLN A 704 -20.85 -20.54 -4.49
CA GLN A 704 -20.32 -21.02 -5.76
C GLN A 704 -19.78 -19.85 -6.58
N ILE A 705 -18.52 -19.94 -6.95
CA ILE A 705 -17.83 -19.00 -7.84
C ILE A 705 -17.68 -19.64 -9.20
N LYS A 706 -18.15 -18.93 -10.23
CA LYS A 706 -17.99 -19.25 -11.63
C LYS A 706 -16.86 -18.42 -12.20
N ASN A 707 -15.89 -19.10 -12.79
CA ASN A 707 -14.91 -18.44 -13.62
C ASN A 707 -15.58 -17.92 -14.90
N ARG A 708 -15.98 -16.64 -14.86
CA ARG A 708 -16.59 -15.90 -15.98
C ARG A 708 -15.60 -15.53 -17.07
N LEU A 709 -14.30 -15.63 -16.79
CA LEU A 709 -13.27 -15.45 -17.79
C LEU A 709 -13.39 -16.59 -18.81
N ASN A 710 -13.22 -16.28 -20.09
CA ASN A 710 -13.30 -17.26 -21.19
C ASN A 710 -12.07 -18.16 -21.26
N LYS A 711 -11.42 -18.45 -20.13
CA LYS A 711 -10.12 -19.12 -20.01
C LYS A 711 -9.83 -19.55 -18.58
N ALA A 712 -8.76 -20.31 -18.37
CA ALA A 712 -8.32 -20.66 -17.02
C ALA A 712 -7.77 -19.43 -16.28
N ALA A 713 -7.92 -19.44 -14.96
CA ALA A 713 -7.49 -18.36 -14.09
C ALA A 713 -6.81 -18.90 -12.84
N VAL A 714 -5.76 -18.25 -12.36
CA VAL A 714 -5.17 -18.50 -11.05
C VAL A 714 -5.96 -17.70 -10.03
N ALA A 715 -6.28 -18.31 -8.90
CA ALA A 715 -7.02 -17.67 -7.84
C ALA A 715 -6.23 -17.56 -6.54
N HIS A 716 -6.37 -16.43 -5.85
CA HIS A 716 -5.89 -16.22 -4.49
C HIS A 716 -6.88 -15.35 -3.71
N TRP A 717 -6.83 -15.47 -2.39
CA TRP A 717 -7.56 -14.65 -1.43
C TRP A 717 -6.72 -13.44 -1.01
N PHE A 718 -7.37 -12.31 -0.76
CA PHE A 718 -6.82 -11.09 -0.20
C PHE A 718 -7.61 -10.68 1.05
N ASP A 719 -6.92 -10.35 2.15
CA ASP A 719 -7.49 -9.90 3.44
C ASP A 719 -7.59 -8.36 3.45
N PRO A 720 -8.80 -7.80 3.40
CA PRO A 720 -9.03 -6.36 3.39
C PRO A 720 -8.54 -5.59 4.63
N ARG A 721 -8.21 -6.29 5.72
CA ARG A 721 -7.76 -5.67 6.98
C ARG A 721 -6.31 -5.26 6.95
N ASN A 722 -5.47 -6.02 6.25
CA ASN A 722 -4.02 -5.94 6.37
C ASN A 722 -3.26 -6.25 5.08
N GLY A 723 -3.96 -6.58 3.99
CA GLY A 723 -3.37 -6.87 2.69
C GLY A 723 -2.74 -8.26 2.57
N GLN A 724 -2.98 -9.17 3.53
CA GLN A 724 -2.47 -10.53 3.43
C GLN A 724 -3.10 -11.30 2.27
N GLU A 725 -2.31 -12.13 1.60
CA GLU A 725 -2.79 -12.98 0.50
C GLU A 725 -2.56 -14.46 0.76
N LYS A 726 -3.48 -15.29 0.28
CA LYS A 726 -3.41 -16.76 0.39
C LYS A 726 -3.87 -17.44 -0.90
N GLN A 727 -3.05 -18.34 -1.45
CA GLN A 727 -3.38 -19.08 -2.68
C GLN A 727 -4.70 -19.86 -2.56
N ALA A 728 -5.49 -19.86 -3.65
CA ALA A 728 -6.79 -20.53 -3.75
C ALA A 728 -6.87 -21.54 -4.91
N GLY A 729 -5.73 -21.82 -5.56
CA GLY A 729 -5.59 -22.74 -6.69
C GLY A 729 -6.06 -22.13 -8.01
N SER A 730 -6.13 -22.92 -9.09
CA SER A 730 -6.59 -22.44 -10.40
C SER A 730 -8.03 -22.87 -10.70
N PHE A 731 -8.76 -22.06 -11.46
CA PHE A 731 -10.04 -22.38 -12.08
C PHE A 731 -9.82 -22.71 -13.56
N LYS A 732 -10.48 -23.76 -14.05
CA LYS A 732 -10.63 -23.97 -15.49
C LYS A 732 -11.60 -22.94 -16.06
N GLN A 733 -11.56 -22.76 -17.38
CA GLN A 733 -12.56 -21.95 -18.09
C GLN A 733 -13.97 -22.43 -17.74
N HIS A 734 -14.84 -21.48 -17.37
CA HIS A 734 -16.24 -21.73 -16.99
C HIS A 734 -16.44 -22.69 -15.82
N GLU A 735 -15.39 -23.04 -15.07
CA GLU A 735 -15.51 -23.86 -13.87
C GLU A 735 -16.35 -23.14 -12.82
N VAL A 736 -17.25 -23.90 -12.18
CA VAL A 736 -17.97 -23.48 -10.98
C VAL A 736 -17.41 -24.27 -9.80
N ARG A 737 -16.97 -23.57 -8.76
CA ARG A 737 -16.39 -24.17 -7.55
C ARG A 737 -16.98 -23.55 -6.30
N ASN A 738 -17.28 -24.37 -5.28
CA ASN A 738 -17.59 -23.88 -3.95
C ASN A 738 -16.33 -23.27 -3.33
N MET A 739 -16.42 -22.01 -2.92
CA MET A 739 -15.33 -21.26 -2.30
C MET A 739 -15.80 -20.68 -0.97
N ALA A 740 -14.89 -20.65 0.00
CA ALA A 740 -15.07 -19.98 1.28
C ALA A 740 -13.79 -19.22 1.62
N PRO A 741 -13.89 -18.01 2.20
CA PRO A 741 -12.73 -17.30 2.73
C PRO A 741 -11.92 -18.15 3.73
N PRO A 742 -10.62 -17.87 3.92
CA PRO A 742 -9.82 -18.50 4.97
C PRO A 742 -10.43 -18.34 6.37
N ASP A 743 -10.19 -19.31 7.25
CA ASP A 743 -10.64 -19.25 8.64
C ASP A 743 -10.08 -18.01 9.36
N ASN A 744 -10.90 -17.37 10.21
CA ASN A 744 -10.60 -16.14 10.95
C ASN A 744 -10.51 -14.84 10.11
N TRP A 745 -10.88 -14.89 8.83
CA TRP A 745 -11.06 -13.68 8.03
C TRP A 745 -12.52 -13.22 8.12
N GLU A 746 -12.72 -11.98 8.58
CA GLU A 746 -14.06 -11.39 8.76
C GLU A 746 -14.72 -11.03 7.43
N ASP A 747 -13.90 -10.74 6.42
CA ASP A 747 -14.22 -10.48 5.03
C ASP A 747 -12.99 -10.82 4.17
N ALA A 748 -13.19 -11.03 2.87
CA ALA A 748 -12.11 -11.41 1.95
C ALA A 748 -12.42 -11.00 0.51
N ILE A 749 -11.41 -10.85 -0.32
CA ILE A 749 -11.57 -10.74 -1.77
C ILE A 749 -10.94 -11.96 -2.42
N LEU A 750 -11.69 -12.65 -3.27
CA LEU A 750 -11.16 -13.67 -4.16
C LEU A 750 -10.76 -12.99 -5.47
N VAL A 751 -9.47 -13.07 -5.80
CA VAL A 751 -8.92 -12.58 -7.06
C VAL A 751 -8.75 -13.76 -8.00
N LEU A 752 -9.33 -13.72 -9.19
CA LEU A 752 -9.09 -14.65 -10.30
C LEU A 752 -8.36 -13.87 -11.40
N GLN A 753 -7.13 -14.27 -11.73
CA GLN A 753 -6.28 -13.62 -12.74
C GLN A 753 -5.90 -14.62 -13.84
N ALA A 754 -6.06 -14.21 -15.08
CA ALA A 754 -5.65 -14.99 -16.25
C ALA A 754 -4.18 -14.71 -16.62
N ARG A 755 -3.51 -15.70 -17.20
CA ARG A 755 -2.07 -15.64 -17.54
C ARG A 755 -1.78 -14.76 -18.77
N PRO A 756 -0.53 -14.32 -19.01
CA PRO A 756 -0.19 -13.67 -20.28
C PRO A 756 -0.42 -14.61 -21.47
N ARG A 757 -0.79 -14.05 -22.63
CA ARG A 757 -0.97 -14.78 -23.89
C ARG A 757 0.27 -14.64 -24.76
N VAL A 758 0.71 -15.73 -25.37
CA VAL A 758 1.87 -15.73 -26.28
C VAL A 758 1.59 -16.46 -27.59
N ILE A 759 2.08 -15.91 -28.69
CA ILE A 759 2.30 -16.61 -29.96
C ILE A 759 3.78 -16.53 -30.28
N VAL A 760 4.38 -17.68 -30.59
CA VAL A 760 5.77 -17.75 -31.07
C VAL A 760 5.77 -18.04 -32.56
N THR A 761 6.52 -17.25 -33.33
CA THR A 761 6.88 -17.56 -34.73
C THR A 761 8.37 -17.82 -34.83
N SER A 762 8.77 -19.01 -35.30
CA SER A 762 10.15 -19.50 -35.22
C SER A 762 10.56 -20.23 -36.49
N ASP A 763 11.80 -20.03 -36.95
CA ASP A 763 12.37 -20.63 -38.17
C ASP A 763 13.19 -21.90 -37.93
N GLY A 764 13.25 -22.36 -36.68
CA GLY A 764 13.82 -23.65 -36.31
C GLY A 764 15.34 -23.72 -36.48
N GLU A 765 16.08 -22.63 -36.27
CA GLU A 765 17.53 -22.72 -36.11
C GLU A 765 17.88 -23.53 -34.84
N ILE A 766 19.15 -23.92 -34.71
CA ILE A 766 19.61 -24.72 -33.57
C ILE A 766 19.34 -24.00 -32.23
N ASP A 767 19.36 -22.67 -32.20
CA ASP A 767 18.98 -21.88 -31.03
C ASP A 767 17.48 -21.80 -30.79
N ASP A 768 16.64 -21.82 -31.82
CA ASP A 768 15.19 -22.02 -31.65
C ASP A 768 14.92 -23.40 -31.05
N GLU A 769 15.62 -24.44 -31.51
CA GLU A 769 15.54 -25.80 -30.97
C GLU A 769 15.93 -25.86 -29.48
N CYS A 770 16.99 -25.13 -29.07
CA CYS A 770 17.38 -24.99 -27.68
C CYS A 770 16.36 -24.18 -26.87
N SER A 771 15.90 -23.05 -27.41
CA SER A 771 14.88 -22.18 -26.80
C SER A 771 13.55 -22.91 -26.63
N MET A 772 13.18 -23.81 -27.55
CA MET A 772 11.96 -24.62 -27.49
C MET A 772 11.96 -25.58 -26.28
N VAL A 773 13.10 -26.17 -25.92
CA VAL A 773 13.23 -27.00 -24.71
C VAL A 773 12.83 -26.17 -23.49
N ARG A 774 13.42 -24.97 -23.34
CA ARG A 774 13.15 -24.09 -22.20
C ARG A 774 11.73 -23.54 -22.24
N PHE A 775 11.27 -23.04 -23.39
CA PHE A 775 9.90 -22.56 -23.57
C PHE A 775 8.84 -23.58 -23.09
N LEU A 776 9.00 -24.86 -23.45
CA LEU A 776 8.09 -25.92 -23.01
C LEU A 776 8.16 -26.21 -21.50
N LEU A 777 9.33 -26.05 -20.88
CA LEU A 777 9.46 -26.14 -19.42
C LEU A 777 8.83 -24.95 -18.67
N TYR A 778 8.55 -23.84 -19.35
CA TYR A 778 7.86 -22.67 -18.81
C TYR A 778 6.41 -22.55 -19.29
N ALA A 779 5.88 -23.56 -19.99
CA ALA A 779 4.53 -23.51 -20.56
C ALA A 779 3.40 -23.35 -19.51
N ASN A 780 3.69 -23.52 -18.21
CA ASN A 780 2.77 -23.20 -17.12
C ASN A 780 2.56 -21.68 -16.91
N GLU A 781 3.47 -20.83 -17.39
CA GLU A 781 3.42 -19.37 -17.20
C GLU A 781 2.46 -18.66 -18.18
N TRP A 782 2.10 -19.29 -19.29
CA TRP A 782 1.36 -18.63 -20.37
C TRP A 782 0.14 -19.40 -20.85
N ASP A 783 -0.80 -18.67 -21.44
CA ASP A 783 -1.71 -19.23 -22.43
C ASP A 783 -1.02 -19.17 -23.80
N ILE A 784 -0.45 -20.31 -24.23
CA ILE A 784 0.20 -20.45 -25.53
C ILE A 784 -0.89 -20.54 -26.59
N GLU A 785 -1.02 -19.49 -27.40
CA GLU A 785 -2.03 -19.40 -28.46
C GLU A 785 -1.51 -19.95 -29.79
N GLY A 786 -0.20 -20.01 -29.99
CA GLY A 786 0.38 -20.58 -31.21
C GLY A 786 1.89 -20.82 -31.11
N ILE A 787 2.34 -21.93 -31.69
CA ILE A 787 3.74 -22.24 -32.01
C ILE A 787 3.79 -22.37 -33.53
N VAL A 788 4.33 -21.37 -34.21
CA VAL A 788 4.20 -21.25 -35.66
C VAL A 788 5.57 -21.31 -36.31
N THR A 789 5.79 -22.34 -37.12
CA THR A 789 6.99 -22.44 -37.95
C THR A 789 6.97 -21.35 -39.04
N SER A 790 8.00 -20.51 -39.13
CA SER A 790 8.12 -19.36 -40.05
C SER A 790 9.47 -19.41 -40.78
N SER A 791 9.75 -18.45 -41.67
CA SER A 791 11.10 -18.25 -42.24
C SER A 791 11.81 -17.03 -41.64
N SER A 792 13.11 -16.96 -41.88
CA SER A 792 13.96 -15.78 -41.69
C SER A 792 14.96 -15.65 -42.85
N GLN A 793 15.88 -14.69 -42.75
CA GLN A 793 17.06 -14.63 -43.63
C GLN A 793 18.04 -15.81 -43.45
N TYR A 794 17.96 -16.56 -42.33
CA TYR A 794 18.86 -17.66 -42.01
C TYR A 794 18.27 -19.02 -42.36
N HIS A 795 16.98 -19.27 -42.08
CA HIS A 795 16.32 -20.56 -42.33
C HIS A 795 15.02 -20.38 -43.15
N TRP A 796 14.91 -21.11 -44.27
CA TRP A 796 13.71 -21.24 -45.12
C TRP A 796 13.84 -22.46 -46.05
N HIS A 797 12.78 -22.88 -46.76
CA HIS A 797 12.73 -24.12 -47.57
C HIS A 797 13.93 -24.36 -48.52
N GLY A 798 14.59 -23.32 -48.99
CA GLY A 798 15.76 -23.38 -49.87
C GLY A 798 17.08 -22.95 -49.23
N HIS A 799 17.13 -22.67 -47.93
CA HIS A 799 18.36 -22.35 -47.21
C HIS A 799 18.32 -22.89 -45.77
N LYS A 800 19.17 -23.88 -45.49
CA LYS A 800 19.39 -24.47 -44.15
C LYS A 800 18.12 -24.90 -43.40
N TRP A 801 17.08 -25.32 -44.12
CA TRP A 801 15.79 -25.68 -43.55
C TRP A 801 15.85 -26.82 -42.52
N ALA A 802 15.23 -26.61 -41.36
CA ALA A 802 15.10 -27.64 -40.31
C ALA A 802 13.98 -28.65 -40.57
N GLY A 803 13.03 -28.29 -41.46
CA GLY A 803 11.85 -29.10 -41.77
C GLY A 803 10.57 -28.49 -41.22
N ASP A 804 9.45 -28.76 -41.88
CA ASP A 804 8.13 -28.18 -41.55
C ASP A 804 7.64 -28.58 -40.15
N GLU A 805 8.08 -29.75 -39.69
CA GLU A 805 7.65 -30.41 -38.45
C GLU A 805 8.78 -30.45 -37.40
N TRP A 806 9.75 -29.54 -37.47
CA TRP A 806 10.93 -29.54 -36.59
C TRP A 806 10.58 -29.48 -35.09
N ALA A 807 9.43 -28.86 -34.73
CA ALA A 807 8.97 -28.76 -33.35
C ALA A 807 8.38 -30.07 -32.79
N GLN A 808 7.97 -31.03 -33.64
CA GLN A 808 7.26 -32.24 -33.19
C GLN A 808 8.06 -33.12 -32.22
N PRO A 809 9.35 -33.40 -32.42
CA PRO A 809 10.14 -34.18 -31.47
C PRO A 809 10.15 -33.57 -30.06
N TYR A 810 10.13 -32.24 -29.95
CA TYR A 810 10.10 -31.52 -28.67
C TYR A 810 8.75 -31.65 -27.98
N LEU A 811 7.64 -31.54 -28.74
CA LEU A 811 6.28 -31.76 -28.21
C LEU A 811 6.06 -33.20 -27.75
N GLU A 812 6.58 -34.18 -28.49
CA GLU A 812 6.54 -35.60 -28.10
C GLU A 812 7.36 -35.87 -26.84
N ALA A 813 8.50 -35.19 -26.66
CA ALA A 813 9.31 -35.30 -25.46
C ALA A 813 8.64 -34.61 -24.26
N TYR A 814 8.03 -33.44 -24.46
CA TYR A 814 7.21 -32.74 -23.46
C TYR A 814 6.07 -33.64 -22.95
N ALA A 815 5.37 -34.34 -23.84
CA ALA A 815 4.30 -35.27 -23.45
C ALA A 815 4.75 -36.34 -22.44
N LYS A 816 6.02 -36.75 -22.51
CA LYS A 816 6.61 -37.77 -21.63
C LYS A 816 6.98 -37.22 -20.25
N VAL A 817 7.41 -35.96 -20.15
CA VAL A 817 7.78 -35.32 -18.87
C VAL A 817 6.61 -34.63 -18.18
N ARG A 818 5.57 -34.23 -18.94
CA ARG A 818 4.39 -33.52 -18.42
C ARG A 818 3.73 -34.18 -17.20
N PRO A 819 3.53 -35.52 -17.13
CA PRO A 819 2.94 -36.15 -15.95
C PRO A 819 3.69 -35.86 -14.65
N ASN A 820 4.97 -35.53 -14.74
CA ASN A 820 5.77 -35.11 -13.61
C ASN A 820 5.69 -33.60 -13.39
N LEU A 821 5.80 -32.78 -14.44
CA LEU A 821 5.65 -31.31 -14.37
C LEU A 821 4.36 -30.87 -13.67
N VAL A 822 3.23 -31.55 -13.94
CA VAL A 822 1.93 -31.21 -13.31
C VAL A 822 1.86 -31.48 -11.80
N LYS A 823 2.85 -32.19 -11.23
CA LYS A 823 2.97 -32.37 -9.78
C LYS A 823 3.56 -31.13 -9.09
N HIS A 824 4.38 -30.39 -9.82
CA HIS A 824 4.98 -29.13 -9.38
C HIS A 824 4.01 -27.97 -9.62
N ASP A 825 3.36 -27.99 -10.78
CA ASP A 825 2.39 -26.97 -11.13
C ASP A 825 1.26 -27.52 -12.02
N SER A 826 0.04 -27.54 -11.51
CA SER A 826 -1.12 -28.03 -12.26
C SER A 826 -1.42 -27.26 -13.56
N ARG A 827 -0.82 -26.08 -13.77
CA ARG A 827 -1.06 -25.17 -14.91
C ARG A 827 -0.38 -25.60 -16.22
N TYR A 828 0.49 -26.62 -16.21
CA TYR A 828 1.14 -27.11 -17.44
C TYR A 828 0.12 -27.63 -18.48
N PRO A 829 0.11 -27.07 -19.71
CA PRO A 829 -0.85 -27.45 -20.76
C PRO A 829 -0.65 -28.89 -21.23
N THR A 830 -1.69 -29.53 -21.75
CA THR A 830 -1.58 -30.88 -22.33
C THR A 830 -0.75 -30.85 -23.60
N ALA A 831 -0.10 -31.97 -23.95
CA ALA A 831 0.68 -32.05 -25.18
C ALA A 831 -0.24 -31.90 -26.40
N GLU A 832 -1.46 -32.45 -26.31
CA GLU A 832 -2.50 -32.32 -27.33
C GLU A 832 -2.88 -30.84 -27.56
N TYR A 833 -3.00 -30.05 -26.47
CA TYR A 833 -3.31 -28.63 -26.57
C TYR A 833 -2.23 -27.85 -27.34
N LEU A 834 -0.95 -28.19 -27.11
CA LEU A 834 0.19 -27.56 -27.80
C LEU A 834 0.28 -28.02 -29.26
N GLN A 835 0.06 -29.31 -29.53
CA GLN A 835 0.01 -29.85 -30.90
C GLN A 835 -1.10 -29.21 -31.72
N GLU A 836 -2.31 -29.06 -31.16
CA GLU A 836 -3.43 -28.36 -31.81
C GLU A 836 -3.15 -26.89 -32.11
N ARG A 837 -2.12 -26.32 -31.48
CA ARG A 837 -1.68 -24.93 -31.65
C ARG A 837 -0.35 -24.80 -32.36
N THR A 838 0.11 -25.88 -32.98
CA THR A 838 1.35 -25.88 -33.77
C THR A 838 0.99 -25.80 -35.25
N PHE A 839 1.52 -24.80 -35.96
CA PHE A 839 1.12 -24.50 -37.33
C PHE A 839 2.30 -24.22 -38.25
N LEU A 840 2.13 -24.51 -39.54
CA LEU A 840 3.05 -24.07 -40.58
C LEU A 840 2.65 -22.68 -41.09
N GLY A 841 3.55 -21.72 -40.91
CA GLY A 841 3.48 -20.36 -41.41
C GLY A 841 4.11 -20.20 -42.79
N ASN A 842 4.58 -18.99 -43.07
CA ASN A 842 5.24 -18.61 -44.30
C ASN A 842 6.72 -18.97 -44.24
N VAL A 843 7.14 -19.97 -45.01
CA VAL A 843 8.47 -20.63 -44.90
C VAL A 843 9.25 -20.69 -46.22
N GLU A 844 8.65 -20.23 -47.32
CA GLU A 844 9.15 -20.48 -48.69
C GLU A 844 10.43 -19.70 -48.98
N THR A 845 10.53 -18.44 -48.54
CA THR A 845 11.72 -17.58 -48.65
C THR A 845 11.73 -16.51 -47.53
N GLU A 846 12.84 -15.78 -47.36
CA GLU A 846 12.89 -14.59 -46.49
C GLU A 846 11.77 -13.60 -46.88
N GLY A 847 10.98 -13.17 -45.89
CA GLY A 847 10.00 -12.10 -46.06
C GLY A 847 8.77 -12.43 -46.90
N GLU A 848 8.56 -13.71 -47.27
CA GLU A 848 7.41 -14.13 -48.07
C GLU A 848 6.11 -13.93 -47.28
N MET A 849 5.17 -13.15 -47.81
CA MET A 849 3.86 -12.86 -47.19
C MET A 849 2.74 -12.75 -48.24
N ASP A 850 2.87 -13.43 -49.37
CA ASP A 850 1.84 -13.48 -50.40
C ASP A 850 0.87 -14.64 -50.13
N LYS A 851 1.40 -15.79 -49.72
CA LYS A 851 0.63 -17.00 -49.44
C LYS A 851 -0.04 -16.88 -48.08
N ILE A 852 -1.36 -17.11 -48.04
CA ILE A 852 -2.08 -17.33 -46.78
C ILE A 852 -1.76 -18.75 -46.31
N THR A 853 -1.27 -18.89 -45.09
CA THR A 853 -0.80 -20.15 -44.49
C THR A 853 -1.65 -20.54 -43.29
N SER A 854 -1.52 -21.80 -42.84
CA SER A 854 -2.25 -22.25 -41.64
C SER A 854 -1.87 -21.43 -40.40
N GLY A 855 -0.58 -21.07 -40.27
CA GLY A 855 -0.09 -20.20 -39.21
C GLY A 855 -0.65 -18.80 -39.30
N SER A 856 -0.61 -18.16 -40.49
CA SER A 856 -1.14 -16.80 -40.62
C SER A 856 -2.65 -16.75 -40.36
N GLN A 857 -3.41 -17.76 -40.83
CA GLN A 857 -4.85 -17.84 -40.58
C GLN A 857 -5.18 -18.06 -39.11
N HIS A 858 -4.37 -18.85 -38.39
CA HIS A 858 -4.56 -19.04 -36.97
C HIS A 858 -4.30 -17.75 -36.19
N ILE A 859 -3.24 -17.00 -36.53
CA ILE A 859 -2.99 -15.67 -35.95
C ILE A 859 -4.18 -14.73 -36.21
N VAL A 860 -4.73 -14.69 -37.43
CA VAL A 860 -5.95 -13.92 -37.76
C VAL A 860 -7.10 -14.31 -36.83
N LYS A 861 -7.36 -15.61 -36.69
CA LYS A 861 -8.43 -16.14 -35.82
C LYS A 861 -8.25 -15.69 -34.38
N VAL A 862 -7.04 -15.78 -33.83
CA VAL A 862 -6.75 -15.40 -32.43
C VAL A 862 -6.94 -13.89 -32.23
N LEU A 863 -6.49 -13.07 -33.18
CA LEU A 863 -6.57 -11.61 -33.07
C LEU A 863 -8.00 -11.07 -33.22
N LEU A 864 -8.81 -11.73 -34.05
CA LEU A 864 -10.23 -11.41 -34.24
C LEU A 864 -11.15 -12.02 -33.17
N ASP A 865 -10.60 -12.78 -32.21
CA ASP A 865 -11.37 -13.34 -31.12
C ASP A 865 -11.81 -12.22 -30.15
N GLU A 866 -13.11 -11.93 -30.16
CA GLU A 866 -13.75 -10.95 -29.27
C GLU A 866 -14.02 -11.53 -27.87
N SER A 867 -13.83 -12.84 -27.68
CA SER A 867 -14.00 -13.49 -26.39
C SER A 867 -12.76 -13.33 -25.47
N ASP A 868 -11.62 -12.91 -26.01
CA ASP A 868 -10.40 -12.65 -25.25
C ASP A 868 -9.70 -11.35 -25.69
N ASN A 869 -9.92 -10.28 -24.92
CA ASN A 869 -9.37 -8.94 -25.17
C ASN A 869 -8.05 -8.67 -24.43
N ARG A 870 -7.48 -9.68 -23.74
CA ARG A 870 -6.18 -9.52 -23.09
C ARG A 870 -5.11 -9.20 -24.11
N PRO A 871 -4.08 -8.41 -23.73
CA PRO A 871 -2.89 -8.27 -24.55
C PRO A 871 -2.28 -9.63 -24.91
N ILE A 872 -1.80 -9.75 -26.14
CA ILE A 872 -1.11 -10.93 -26.67
C ILE A 872 0.27 -10.54 -27.19
N TRP A 873 1.28 -11.22 -26.66
CA TRP A 873 2.66 -11.08 -27.11
C TRP A 873 2.91 -11.97 -28.32
N ILE A 874 3.14 -11.36 -29.47
CA ILE A 874 3.56 -12.07 -30.68
C ILE A 874 5.08 -11.93 -30.79
N GLN A 875 5.75 -13.05 -30.59
CA GLN A 875 7.19 -13.17 -30.49
C GLN A 875 7.75 -13.71 -31.81
N ALA A 876 8.58 -12.92 -32.49
CA ALA A 876 9.30 -13.38 -33.68
C ALA A 876 10.72 -13.78 -33.28
N TRP A 877 10.94 -15.09 -33.20
CA TRP A 877 12.26 -15.70 -33.04
C TRP A 877 13.02 -15.63 -34.37
N GLY A 878 12.32 -15.95 -35.47
CA GLY A 878 12.79 -15.73 -36.84
C GLY A 878 12.28 -14.43 -37.48
N GLY A 879 11.80 -14.51 -38.72
CA GLY A 879 11.22 -13.39 -39.47
C GLY A 879 9.78 -13.06 -39.05
N THR A 880 9.33 -11.83 -39.36
CA THR A 880 7.96 -11.35 -39.06
C THR A 880 6.95 -11.67 -40.16
N ASN A 881 7.34 -12.36 -41.23
CA ASN A 881 6.53 -12.53 -42.43
C ASN A 881 5.18 -13.23 -42.21
N THR A 882 5.12 -14.27 -41.39
CA THR A 882 3.84 -14.93 -41.05
C THR A 882 2.90 -13.98 -40.29
N ILE A 883 3.45 -13.16 -39.40
CA ILE A 883 2.73 -12.11 -38.67
C ILE A 883 2.21 -11.06 -39.65
N ALA A 884 3.09 -10.57 -40.54
CA ALA A 884 2.75 -9.58 -41.56
C ALA A 884 1.63 -10.08 -42.48
N ARG A 885 1.68 -11.36 -42.89
CA ARG A 885 0.60 -11.98 -43.66
C ARG A 885 -0.72 -12.01 -42.90
N ALA A 886 -0.70 -12.36 -41.61
CA ALA A 886 -1.90 -12.38 -40.78
C ALA A 886 -2.53 -10.98 -40.67
N LEU A 887 -1.72 -9.97 -40.36
CA LEU A 887 -2.16 -8.58 -40.28
C LEU A 887 -2.67 -8.07 -41.64
N LYS A 888 -2.02 -8.44 -42.74
CA LYS A 888 -2.50 -8.12 -44.09
C LYS A 888 -3.86 -8.72 -44.39
N THR A 889 -4.10 -9.96 -43.96
CA THR A 889 -5.43 -10.57 -44.08
C THR A 889 -6.47 -9.81 -43.26
N ILE A 890 -6.16 -9.35 -42.04
CA ILE A 890 -7.09 -8.53 -41.24
C ILE A 890 -7.35 -7.17 -41.90
N GLU A 891 -6.32 -6.50 -42.42
CA GLU A 891 -6.50 -5.23 -43.15
C GLU A 891 -7.38 -5.41 -44.40
N GLU A 892 -7.18 -6.49 -45.15
CA GLU A 892 -7.91 -6.79 -46.40
C GLU A 892 -9.36 -7.24 -46.13
N GLU A 893 -9.61 -8.02 -45.09
CA GLU A 893 -10.90 -8.68 -44.84
C GLU A 893 -11.73 -8.03 -43.71
N HIS A 894 -11.08 -7.35 -42.76
CA HIS A 894 -11.68 -6.79 -41.54
C HIS A 894 -11.11 -5.39 -41.16
N PRO A 895 -11.05 -4.42 -42.10
CA PRO A 895 -10.45 -3.11 -41.86
C PRO A 895 -11.09 -2.34 -40.70
N GLU A 896 -12.38 -2.57 -40.42
CA GLU A 896 -13.11 -1.97 -39.31
C GLU A 896 -12.62 -2.43 -37.93
N LYS A 897 -11.96 -3.58 -37.84
CA LYS A 897 -11.47 -4.18 -36.59
C LYS A 897 -10.00 -3.88 -36.30
N MET A 898 -9.28 -3.20 -37.19
CA MET A 898 -7.84 -2.97 -37.05
C MET A 898 -7.46 -2.27 -35.73
N ALA A 899 -8.24 -1.27 -35.31
CA ALA A 899 -7.97 -0.54 -34.07
C ALA A 899 -8.14 -1.43 -32.83
N GLU A 900 -9.20 -2.24 -32.79
CA GLU A 900 -9.46 -3.20 -31.72
C GLU A 900 -8.36 -4.26 -31.67
N VAL A 901 -8.01 -4.83 -32.82
CA VAL A 901 -6.93 -5.82 -32.94
C VAL A 901 -5.59 -5.23 -32.50
N ALA A 902 -5.26 -4.03 -32.95
CA ALA A 902 -4.00 -3.37 -32.59
C ALA A 902 -3.88 -3.14 -31.08
N ASN A 903 -4.98 -2.83 -30.40
CA ASN A 903 -4.99 -2.64 -28.95
C ASN A 903 -4.58 -3.92 -28.18
N LYS A 904 -4.90 -5.10 -28.73
CA LYS A 904 -4.52 -6.41 -28.15
C LYS A 904 -3.05 -6.76 -28.39
N ILE A 905 -2.42 -6.29 -29.46
CA ILE A 905 -1.10 -6.81 -29.86
C ILE A 905 0.03 -6.16 -29.05
N ARG A 906 1.04 -6.96 -28.67
CA ARG A 906 2.37 -6.52 -28.26
C ARG A 906 3.40 -7.33 -29.07
N PHE A 907 4.43 -6.67 -29.61
CA PHE A 907 5.47 -7.34 -30.39
C PHE A 907 6.78 -7.45 -29.63
N PHE A 908 7.43 -8.61 -29.77
CA PHE A 908 8.83 -8.80 -29.36
C PHE A 908 9.59 -9.53 -30.47
N PHE A 909 10.58 -8.89 -31.06
CA PHE A 909 11.34 -9.44 -32.17
C PHE A 909 12.81 -9.64 -31.78
N ILE A 910 13.34 -10.81 -32.13
CA ILE A 910 14.77 -11.13 -32.02
C ILE A 910 15.40 -10.70 -33.34
N TRP A 911 15.85 -9.44 -33.38
CA TRP A 911 16.07 -8.68 -34.61
C TRP A 911 14.87 -8.62 -35.56
N GLU A 912 14.99 -7.73 -36.54
CA GLU A 912 14.17 -7.79 -37.75
C GLU A 912 14.83 -8.76 -38.73
N GLN A 913 14.55 -10.06 -38.60
CA GLN A 913 15.23 -11.09 -39.41
C GLN A 913 14.70 -11.25 -40.83
N ASP A 914 13.64 -10.54 -41.18
CA ASP A 914 13.23 -10.26 -42.56
C ASP A 914 12.81 -8.79 -42.71
N SER A 915 12.36 -8.39 -43.91
CA SER A 915 11.97 -7.00 -44.19
C SER A 915 10.52 -6.64 -43.88
N THR A 916 9.66 -7.59 -43.50
CA THR A 916 8.20 -7.41 -43.53
C THR A 916 7.69 -6.47 -42.45
N TYR A 917 8.38 -6.34 -41.31
CA TYR A 917 8.08 -5.29 -40.34
C TYR A 917 8.21 -3.88 -40.97
N GLN A 918 9.32 -3.59 -41.64
CA GLN A 918 9.54 -2.29 -42.28
C GLN A 918 8.71 -2.09 -43.54
N ALA A 919 8.57 -3.15 -44.35
CA ALA A 919 7.91 -3.06 -45.65
C ALA A 919 6.38 -3.02 -45.53
N TYR A 920 5.81 -3.59 -44.46
CA TYR A 920 4.36 -3.74 -44.33
C TYR A 920 3.82 -3.38 -42.93
N ILE A 921 4.27 -4.04 -41.85
CA ILE A 921 3.63 -3.88 -40.53
C ILE A 921 3.69 -2.42 -40.08
N ARG A 922 4.87 -1.81 -40.05
CA ARG A 922 5.08 -0.44 -39.58
C ARG A 922 4.31 0.59 -40.43
N PRO A 923 4.39 0.62 -41.78
CA PRO A 923 3.64 1.59 -42.58
C PRO A 923 2.11 1.49 -42.46
N HIS A 924 1.55 0.30 -42.24
CA HIS A 924 0.10 0.07 -42.24
C HIS A 924 -0.53 0.12 -40.84
N TRP A 925 0.18 -0.39 -39.83
CA TRP A 925 -0.31 -0.57 -38.47
C TRP A 925 0.33 0.37 -37.43
N GLY A 926 1.44 1.05 -37.76
CA GLY A 926 2.15 1.94 -36.85
C GLY A 926 1.29 3.07 -36.26
N LYS A 927 0.29 3.55 -37.03
CA LYS A 927 -0.69 4.56 -36.59
C LYS A 927 -1.49 4.19 -35.33
N TYR A 928 -1.53 2.91 -34.95
CA TYR A 928 -2.21 2.42 -33.75
C TYR A 928 -1.28 2.26 -32.53
N ASN A 929 -0.02 2.68 -32.63
CA ASN A 929 0.93 2.73 -31.51
C ASN A 929 1.16 1.37 -30.79
N ILE A 930 1.20 0.27 -31.55
CA ILE A 930 1.41 -1.09 -31.02
C ILE A 930 2.81 -1.22 -30.41
N GLN A 931 2.94 -1.43 -29.10
CA GLN A 931 4.26 -1.59 -28.46
C GLN A 931 5.08 -2.68 -29.15
N THR A 932 6.27 -2.30 -29.62
CA THR A 932 7.19 -3.15 -30.37
C THR A 932 8.58 -3.12 -29.75
N ILE A 933 9.06 -4.25 -29.25
CA ILE A 933 10.43 -4.45 -28.79
C ILE A 933 11.21 -5.17 -29.89
N ILE A 934 12.40 -4.69 -30.23
CA ILE A 934 13.32 -5.37 -31.14
C ILE A 934 14.67 -5.47 -30.44
N SER A 935 15.08 -6.69 -30.11
CA SER A 935 16.23 -6.92 -29.25
C SER A 935 17.47 -7.34 -30.03
N ASP A 936 18.61 -6.76 -29.64
CA ASP A 936 19.98 -7.14 -29.96
C ASP A 936 20.72 -7.68 -28.72
N GLN A 937 20.22 -7.43 -27.49
CA GLN A 937 20.85 -7.97 -26.26
C GLN A 937 20.85 -9.47 -26.19
N PHE A 938 20.01 -10.17 -26.97
CA PHE A 938 20.01 -11.63 -27.04
C PHE A 938 21.39 -12.23 -27.31
N ILE A 939 22.31 -11.44 -27.89
CA ILE A 939 23.72 -11.80 -28.01
C ILE A 939 24.27 -12.37 -26.69
N ALA A 940 23.80 -11.91 -25.52
CA ALA A 940 24.19 -12.49 -24.22
C ALA A 940 24.07 -14.03 -24.16
N PHE A 941 23.05 -14.60 -24.80
CA PHE A 941 22.79 -16.03 -24.87
C PHE A 941 23.03 -16.62 -26.27
N PHE A 942 23.82 -15.94 -27.11
CA PHE A 942 24.16 -16.39 -28.46
C PHE A 942 25.41 -17.29 -28.50
N TYR A 943 25.68 -17.94 -29.64
CA TYR A 943 26.75 -18.94 -29.88
C TYR A 943 28.19 -18.56 -29.48
N HIS A 944 28.45 -17.33 -29.07
CA HIS A 944 29.79 -16.82 -28.76
C HIS A 944 29.92 -16.28 -27.34
N TRP A 945 29.08 -16.75 -26.42
CA TRP A 945 28.97 -16.25 -25.05
C TRP A 945 30.30 -16.15 -24.28
N LYS A 946 31.27 -17.06 -24.51
CA LYS A 946 32.61 -16.99 -23.92
C LYS A 946 33.39 -15.71 -24.27
N LYS A 947 33.05 -15.01 -25.36
CA LYS A 947 33.74 -13.80 -25.83
C LYS A 947 33.35 -12.55 -25.05
N TYR A 948 32.12 -12.47 -24.52
CA TYR A 948 31.55 -11.22 -23.99
C TYR A 948 30.82 -11.37 -22.65
N LEU A 949 30.53 -12.60 -22.19
CA LEU A 949 30.01 -12.76 -20.84
C LEU A 949 31.13 -12.64 -19.81
N PRO A 950 30.89 -12.00 -18.65
CA PRO A 950 31.81 -12.05 -17.52
C PRO A 950 32.09 -13.49 -17.09
N GLN A 951 33.32 -13.77 -16.63
CA GLN A 951 33.75 -15.14 -16.29
C GLN A 951 32.88 -15.81 -15.21
N GLU A 952 32.37 -15.04 -14.26
CA GLU A 952 31.41 -15.51 -13.25
C GLU A 952 30.09 -15.99 -13.87
N GLN A 953 29.58 -15.33 -14.91
CA GLN A 953 28.35 -15.75 -15.58
C GLN A 953 28.57 -16.95 -16.50
N GLN A 954 29.79 -17.12 -17.01
CA GLN A 954 30.17 -18.23 -17.88
C GLN A 954 30.07 -19.58 -17.18
N GLU A 955 30.21 -19.66 -15.85
CA GLU A 955 30.22 -20.94 -15.12
C GLU A 955 28.92 -21.71 -15.27
N PHE A 956 27.78 -20.99 -15.28
CA PHE A 956 26.43 -21.52 -15.48
C PHE A 956 26.13 -21.97 -16.91
N LEU A 957 27.06 -21.73 -17.84
CA LEU A 957 26.93 -22.11 -19.25
C LEU A 957 27.94 -23.19 -19.66
N THR A 958 28.82 -23.62 -18.74
CA THR A 958 29.80 -24.67 -19.00
C THR A 958 29.15 -26.04 -19.12
N GLY A 959 29.82 -26.95 -19.82
CA GLY A 959 29.35 -28.32 -19.99
C GLY A 959 29.30 -29.09 -18.69
N ALA A 960 30.17 -28.77 -17.73
CA ALA A 960 30.10 -29.35 -16.39
C ALA A 960 28.77 -28.98 -15.70
N TRP A 961 28.40 -27.70 -15.74
CA TRP A 961 27.15 -27.21 -15.16
C TRP A 961 25.94 -27.75 -15.94
N MET A 962 25.92 -27.59 -17.26
CA MET A 962 24.81 -28.02 -18.12
C MET A 962 24.55 -29.52 -18.02
N LYS A 963 25.59 -30.37 -18.01
CA LYS A 963 25.43 -31.82 -17.84
C LYS A 963 24.79 -32.16 -16.50
N GLN A 964 25.28 -31.54 -15.42
CA GLN A 964 24.77 -31.77 -14.08
C GLN A 964 23.32 -31.32 -13.89
N HIS A 965 22.91 -30.22 -14.51
CA HIS A 965 21.67 -29.53 -14.17
C HIS A 965 20.58 -29.58 -15.23
N VAL A 966 20.91 -29.93 -16.48
CA VAL A 966 19.96 -29.91 -17.59
C VAL A 966 20.08 -31.16 -18.46
N LEU A 967 21.27 -31.50 -18.96
CA LEU A 967 21.41 -32.47 -20.06
C LEU A 967 21.29 -33.93 -19.58
N GLU A 968 21.89 -34.29 -18.45
CA GLU A 968 21.98 -35.68 -18.00
C GLU A 968 20.96 -35.97 -16.91
N ASN A 969 20.17 -37.04 -17.05
CA ASN A 969 19.19 -37.51 -16.05
C ASN A 969 17.95 -36.61 -15.80
N HIS A 970 17.67 -35.61 -16.65
CA HIS A 970 16.50 -34.71 -16.53
C HIS A 970 15.39 -34.99 -17.56
N GLY A 971 15.31 -36.24 -18.04
CA GLY A 971 14.23 -36.70 -18.91
C GLY A 971 14.39 -36.38 -20.40
N PRO A 972 13.48 -36.89 -21.24
CA PRO A 972 13.62 -36.87 -22.70
C PRO A 972 13.54 -35.48 -23.33
N LEU A 973 12.85 -34.51 -22.70
CA LEU A 973 12.77 -33.14 -23.23
C LEU A 973 14.13 -32.43 -23.11
N CYS A 974 14.73 -32.45 -21.93
CA CYS A 974 16.04 -31.85 -21.70
C CYS A 974 17.15 -32.55 -22.50
N SER A 975 17.02 -33.85 -22.75
CA SER A 975 17.96 -34.62 -23.60
C SER A 975 17.97 -34.19 -25.07
N LEU A 976 16.97 -33.43 -25.53
CA LEU A 976 16.94 -32.89 -26.90
C LEU A 976 17.70 -31.58 -27.03
N TYR A 977 18.12 -30.96 -25.93
CA TYR A 977 18.87 -29.72 -25.96
C TYR A 977 20.19 -29.89 -26.73
N LYS A 978 20.40 -29.05 -27.76
CA LYS A 978 21.52 -29.16 -28.71
C LYS A 978 22.79 -28.49 -28.20
N ALA A 979 23.32 -28.97 -27.07
CA ALA A 979 24.58 -28.47 -26.50
C ALA A 979 25.76 -28.59 -27.49
N HIS A 980 26.85 -27.87 -27.21
CA HIS A 980 28.08 -27.97 -28.02
C HIS A 980 28.64 -29.41 -28.06
N GLU A 981 29.10 -29.82 -29.23
CA GLU A 981 29.67 -31.14 -29.46
C GLU A 981 31.20 -31.09 -29.45
N ASN A 982 31.83 -32.26 -29.25
CA ASN A 982 33.29 -32.37 -29.29
C ASN A 982 33.84 -31.99 -30.67
N GLY A 983 34.65 -30.93 -30.73
CA GLY A 983 35.22 -30.37 -31.96
C GLY A 983 34.68 -29.00 -32.34
N ASP A 984 33.65 -28.49 -31.66
CA ASP A 984 33.19 -27.11 -31.82
C ASP A 984 34.27 -26.12 -31.39
N LYS A 985 34.62 -25.20 -32.29
CA LYS A 985 35.76 -24.31 -32.10
C LYS A 985 35.54 -23.37 -30.92
N GLY A 986 36.34 -23.54 -29.86
CA GLY A 986 36.32 -22.67 -28.68
C GLY A 986 35.42 -23.16 -27.53
N PHE A 987 34.79 -24.33 -27.69
CA PHE A 987 33.84 -24.89 -26.73
C PHE A 987 34.20 -26.31 -26.33
N GLU A 988 33.75 -26.71 -25.14
CA GLU A 988 33.86 -28.06 -24.61
C GLU A 988 32.55 -28.82 -24.83
N GLU A 989 32.64 -30.15 -24.88
CA GLU A 989 31.45 -30.99 -25.05
C GLU A 989 30.45 -30.80 -23.91
N GLY A 990 29.22 -30.48 -24.26
CA GLY A 990 28.12 -30.21 -23.33
C GLY A 990 27.96 -28.75 -22.94
N ASP A 991 28.88 -27.85 -23.35
CA ASP A 991 28.70 -26.40 -23.15
C ASP A 991 27.35 -25.92 -23.71
N PHE A 992 26.74 -24.95 -23.04
CA PHE A 992 25.56 -24.24 -23.53
C PHE A 992 25.79 -23.75 -24.96
N ARG A 993 24.82 -23.99 -25.84
CA ARG A 993 24.94 -23.69 -27.27
C ARG A 993 24.56 -22.25 -27.56
N SER A 994 23.26 -21.98 -27.58
CA SER A 994 22.66 -20.69 -27.85
C SER A 994 21.16 -20.77 -27.56
N GLU A 995 20.59 -19.72 -26.98
CA GLU A 995 19.15 -19.50 -26.82
C GLU A 995 18.86 -18.03 -27.16
N GLY A 996 19.26 -17.62 -28.37
CA GLY A 996 19.10 -16.26 -28.85
C GLY A 996 17.64 -15.79 -28.79
N ASP A 997 16.68 -16.71 -28.85
CA ASP A 997 15.27 -16.33 -28.91
C ASP A 997 14.57 -16.26 -27.56
N SER A 998 15.17 -16.87 -26.55
CA SER A 998 14.58 -16.98 -25.23
C SER A 998 14.29 -15.64 -24.52
N PRO A 999 15.04 -14.54 -24.76
CA PRO A 999 14.67 -13.22 -24.23
C PRO A 999 13.24 -12.79 -24.57
N ALA A 1000 12.69 -13.22 -25.70
CA ALA A 1000 11.34 -12.88 -26.12
C ALA A 1000 10.27 -13.40 -25.14
N PHE A 1001 10.42 -14.63 -24.66
CA PHE A 1001 9.49 -15.18 -23.66
C PHE A 1001 9.95 -14.94 -22.22
N PHE A 1002 11.25 -14.73 -21.95
CA PHE A 1002 11.69 -14.27 -20.63
C PHE A 1002 11.06 -12.93 -20.25
N HIS A 1003 10.80 -12.07 -21.23
CA HIS A 1003 10.07 -10.82 -21.02
C HIS A 1003 8.63 -11.04 -20.52
N THR A 1004 8.02 -12.19 -20.78
CA THR A 1004 6.64 -12.48 -20.39
C THR A 1004 6.53 -13.37 -19.15
N ILE A 1005 7.62 -13.60 -18.42
CA ILE A 1005 7.61 -14.32 -17.13
C ILE A 1005 7.41 -13.33 -15.99
N GLU A 1006 6.39 -13.54 -15.18
CA GLU A 1006 6.14 -12.72 -13.98
C GLU A 1006 7.11 -13.11 -12.86
N THR A 1007 8.17 -12.32 -12.73
CA THR A 1007 9.23 -12.50 -11.72
C THR A 1007 9.16 -11.49 -10.57
N GLY A 1008 8.23 -10.53 -10.66
CA GLY A 1008 8.12 -9.35 -9.80
C GLY A 1008 9.03 -8.17 -10.19
N LEU A 1009 9.75 -8.29 -11.31
CA LEU A 1009 10.55 -7.20 -11.89
C LEU A 1009 9.72 -6.15 -12.65
N ARG A 1010 8.40 -6.36 -12.81
CA ARG A 1010 7.45 -5.44 -13.47
C ARG A 1010 7.83 -5.05 -14.91
N ASN A 1011 8.56 -5.90 -15.62
CA ASN A 1011 9.09 -5.55 -16.94
C ASN A 1011 8.05 -5.52 -18.06
N MET A 1012 6.84 -6.09 -17.86
CA MET A 1012 5.73 -5.96 -18.81
C MET A 1012 4.98 -4.62 -18.68
N GLU A 1013 5.16 -3.89 -17.58
CA GLU A 1013 4.56 -2.56 -17.39
C GLU A 1013 5.28 -1.51 -18.26
N SER A 1014 6.60 -1.62 -18.41
CA SER A 1014 7.36 -0.77 -19.33
C SER A 1014 8.65 -1.44 -19.84
N PRO A 1015 8.96 -1.37 -21.15
CA PRO A 1015 10.20 -1.96 -21.71
C PRO A 1015 11.51 -1.37 -21.15
N ASP A 1016 11.50 -0.12 -20.67
CA ASP A 1016 12.68 0.56 -20.11
C ASP A 1016 12.95 0.23 -18.64
N TRP A 1017 12.01 -0.44 -17.97
CA TRP A 1017 12.22 -0.89 -16.60
C TRP A 1017 13.16 -2.09 -16.53
N GLY A 1018 13.08 -2.95 -17.53
CA GLY A 1018 13.97 -4.09 -17.71
C GLY A 1018 13.67 -5.28 -16.80
N GLY A 1019 14.02 -6.46 -17.28
CA GLY A 1019 13.88 -7.72 -16.53
C GLY A 1019 14.65 -8.83 -17.22
N TRP A 1020 14.23 -10.08 -17.00
CA TRP A 1020 14.88 -11.26 -17.61
C TRP A 1020 14.91 -11.24 -19.15
N GLY A 1021 13.99 -10.50 -19.79
CA GLY A 1021 13.99 -10.30 -21.23
C GLY A 1021 14.91 -9.19 -21.75
N GLY A 1022 15.59 -8.43 -20.89
CA GLY A 1022 16.39 -7.25 -21.26
C GLY A 1022 15.72 -5.93 -20.86
N ARG A 1023 16.34 -4.80 -21.24
CA ARG A 1023 15.87 -3.42 -20.95
C ARG A 1023 16.08 -2.51 -22.15
N TYR A 1024 15.07 -1.74 -22.52
CA TYR A 1024 15.03 -1.03 -23.80
C TYR A 1024 14.90 0.47 -23.64
N VAL A 1025 15.10 1.21 -24.74
CA VAL A 1025 14.84 2.65 -24.83
C VAL A 1025 13.89 2.91 -25.98
N LYS A 1026 12.96 3.84 -25.77
CA LYS A 1026 12.02 4.26 -26.80
C LYS A 1026 12.76 5.08 -27.84
N VAL A 1027 12.92 4.57 -29.05
CA VAL A 1027 13.69 5.26 -30.11
C VAL A 1027 12.80 5.98 -31.12
N ARG A 1028 11.53 5.61 -31.20
CA ARG A 1028 10.48 6.22 -32.06
C ARG A 1028 9.10 5.74 -31.64
N GLU A 1029 8.06 6.51 -31.94
CA GLU A 1029 6.61 6.20 -31.78
C GLU A 1029 6.29 5.11 -30.76
N ASN A 1030 6.29 3.84 -31.19
CA ASN A 1030 5.97 2.63 -30.43
C ASN A 1030 7.14 1.62 -30.35
N THR A 1031 8.30 1.93 -30.93
CA THR A 1031 9.43 1.01 -31.08
C THR A 1031 10.49 1.23 -29.99
N TRP A 1032 10.89 0.14 -29.37
CA TRP A 1032 11.87 0.07 -28.31
C TRP A 1032 13.06 -0.79 -28.77
N LEU A 1033 14.26 -0.21 -28.70
CA LEU A 1033 15.52 -0.87 -29.05
C LEU A 1033 16.45 -0.91 -27.86
N ASP A 1034 17.53 -1.67 -27.98
CA ASP A 1034 18.56 -1.77 -26.97
C ASP A 1034 19.29 -0.43 -26.76
N PRO A 1035 19.59 -0.03 -25.52
CA PRO A 1035 20.31 1.21 -25.25
C PRO A 1035 21.76 1.13 -25.75
N VAL A 1036 22.10 1.97 -26.73
CA VAL A 1036 23.48 2.16 -27.20
C VAL A 1036 24.15 3.26 -26.38
N PHE A 1037 25.22 2.91 -25.66
CA PHE A 1037 25.96 3.82 -24.77
C PHE A 1037 27.02 4.67 -25.49
N GLU A 1038 26.72 5.10 -26.72
CA GLU A 1038 27.56 6.01 -27.50
C GLU A 1038 26.90 7.40 -27.58
N PRO A 1039 27.53 8.47 -27.04
CA PRO A 1039 26.94 9.81 -27.08
C PRO A 1039 26.61 10.27 -28.50
N GLY A 1040 25.36 10.66 -28.73
CA GLY A 1040 24.88 11.13 -30.02
C GLY A 1040 24.55 10.02 -31.04
N TYR A 1041 24.57 8.74 -30.63
CA TYR A 1041 24.18 7.62 -31.49
C TYR A 1041 22.79 7.84 -32.11
N GLN A 1042 22.72 7.65 -33.42
CA GLN A 1042 21.47 7.77 -34.18
C GLN A 1042 21.01 6.36 -34.56
N TYR A 1043 19.87 5.94 -34.01
CA TYR A 1043 19.27 4.67 -34.39
C TYR A 1043 18.85 4.71 -35.87
N PRO A 1044 19.10 3.64 -36.65
CA PRO A 1044 18.74 3.60 -38.06
C PRO A 1044 17.22 3.67 -38.24
N GLU A 1045 16.76 4.39 -39.27
CA GLU A 1045 15.34 4.43 -39.62
C GLU A 1045 14.83 3.07 -40.14
N GLY A 1046 15.70 2.31 -40.80
CA GLY A 1046 15.41 0.97 -41.35
C GLY A 1046 15.53 -0.15 -40.32
N ARG A 1047 15.72 -1.38 -40.83
CA ARG A 1047 15.82 -2.60 -40.00
C ARG A 1047 16.88 -2.46 -38.91
N TRP A 1048 16.59 -2.94 -37.71
CA TRP A 1048 17.56 -3.22 -36.63
C TRP A 1048 17.93 -4.71 -36.65
N TYR A 1049 19.06 -5.02 -37.29
CA TYR A 1049 19.55 -6.39 -37.50
C TYR A 1049 21.02 -6.38 -37.93
N GLY A 1050 21.72 -7.51 -37.88
CA GLY A 1050 22.88 -7.78 -38.75
C GLY A 1050 23.94 -6.66 -38.83
N ASN A 1051 23.89 -5.83 -39.88
CA ASN A 1051 24.85 -4.75 -40.14
C ASN A 1051 24.42 -3.37 -39.63
N SER A 1052 23.21 -3.24 -39.09
CA SER A 1052 22.66 -2.01 -38.54
C SER A 1052 22.45 -2.08 -37.02
N ALA A 1053 22.38 -3.27 -36.45
CA ALA A 1053 22.35 -3.50 -35.00
C ALA A 1053 23.75 -3.33 -34.40
N TRP A 1054 23.83 -2.48 -33.38
CA TRP A 1054 25.11 -2.04 -32.81
C TRP A 1054 25.93 -3.19 -32.22
N GLY A 1055 25.33 -4.03 -31.38
CA GLY A 1055 25.99 -5.16 -30.73
C GLY A 1055 26.50 -6.17 -31.74
N ARG A 1056 25.74 -6.40 -32.82
CA ARG A 1056 26.16 -7.32 -33.88
C ARG A 1056 27.35 -6.83 -34.69
N GLU A 1057 27.36 -5.56 -35.09
CA GLU A 1057 28.50 -4.95 -35.77
C GLU A 1057 29.73 -4.97 -34.88
N ARG A 1058 29.55 -4.66 -33.60
CA ARG A 1058 30.63 -4.72 -32.62
C ARG A 1058 31.17 -6.14 -32.43
N LEU A 1059 30.30 -7.16 -32.42
CA LEU A 1059 30.70 -8.56 -32.32
C LEU A 1059 31.63 -9.00 -33.48
N LYS A 1060 31.47 -8.43 -34.69
CA LYS A 1060 32.34 -8.71 -35.86
C LYS A 1060 33.72 -8.09 -35.71
N ALA A 1061 33.91 -7.12 -34.81
CA ALA A 1061 35.23 -6.58 -34.52
C ALA A 1061 36.09 -7.62 -33.79
N GLU A 1062 37.36 -7.70 -34.19
CA GLU A 1062 38.36 -8.56 -33.54
C GLU A 1062 38.91 -7.88 -32.28
N ILE A 1063 38.03 -7.65 -31.30
CA ILE A 1063 38.36 -7.04 -30.00
C ILE A 1063 38.27 -8.13 -28.92
N PRO A 1064 39.39 -8.56 -28.33
CA PRO A 1064 39.38 -9.48 -27.20
C PRO A 1064 38.80 -8.81 -25.95
N ASN A 1065 37.92 -9.50 -25.21
CA ASN A 1065 37.33 -9.03 -23.95
C ASN A 1065 36.67 -7.64 -24.05
N ASP A 1066 35.89 -7.43 -25.11
CA ASP A 1066 35.26 -6.14 -25.43
C ASP A 1066 34.33 -5.67 -24.31
N GLN A 1067 34.82 -4.70 -23.52
CA GLN A 1067 34.10 -4.15 -22.38
C GLN A 1067 32.87 -3.36 -22.81
N GLU A 1068 32.87 -2.75 -23.99
CA GLU A 1068 31.72 -2.00 -24.50
C GLU A 1068 30.59 -2.96 -24.87
N LEU A 1069 30.90 -4.05 -25.57
CA LEU A 1069 29.94 -5.11 -25.85
C LEU A 1069 29.44 -5.78 -24.55
N THR A 1070 30.36 -6.05 -23.61
CA THR A 1070 29.98 -6.59 -22.30
C THR A 1070 29.00 -5.66 -21.56
N ALA A 1071 29.26 -4.34 -21.54
CA ALA A 1071 28.36 -3.37 -20.91
C ALA A 1071 27.02 -3.25 -21.64
N TYR A 1072 27.02 -3.29 -22.97
CA TYR A 1072 25.82 -3.25 -23.81
C TYR A 1072 24.85 -4.40 -23.52
N LEU A 1073 25.38 -5.61 -23.31
CA LEU A 1073 24.59 -6.82 -23.05
C LEU A 1073 24.17 -6.98 -21.57
N LYS A 1074 24.65 -6.11 -20.68
CA LYS A 1074 24.41 -6.17 -19.23
C LYS A 1074 22.94 -6.21 -18.82
N PRO A 1075 22.01 -5.48 -19.46
CA PRO A 1075 20.63 -5.52 -19.02
C PRO A 1075 19.98 -6.91 -19.18
N LEU A 1076 20.58 -7.81 -19.98
CA LEU A 1076 20.20 -9.20 -20.11
C LEU A 1076 21.12 -10.16 -19.31
N TRP A 1077 22.45 -10.13 -19.51
CA TRP A 1077 23.32 -11.16 -18.90
C TRP A 1077 23.38 -11.11 -17.39
N ARG A 1078 23.02 -9.99 -16.75
CA ARG A 1078 23.02 -9.86 -15.28
C ARG A 1078 22.10 -10.86 -14.59
N TRP A 1079 21.16 -11.44 -15.32
CA TRP A 1079 20.19 -12.41 -14.81
C TRP A 1079 20.58 -13.87 -15.10
N THR A 1080 21.78 -14.12 -15.65
CA THR A 1080 22.18 -15.46 -16.14
C THR A 1080 22.10 -16.52 -15.04
N GLU A 1081 22.65 -16.25 -13.86
CA GLU A 1081 22.58 -17.18 -12.73
C GLU A 1081 21.13 -17.51 -12.35
N ALA A 1082 20.28 -16.50 -12.12
CA ALA A 1082 18.89 -16.72 -11.74
C ALA A 1082 18.10 -17.47 -12.83
N LEU A 1083 18.32 -17.13 -14.11
CA LEU A 1083 17.70 -17.80 -15.25
C LEU A 1083 18.15 -19.26 -15.34
N GLN A 1084 19.44 -19.53 -15.19
CA GLN A 1084 19.99 -20.88 -15.29
C GLN A 1084 19.56 -21.75 -14.11
N ASN A 1085 19.59 -21.25 -12.88
CA ASN A 1085 19.08 -21.99 -11.73
C ASN A 1085 17.57 -22.29 -11.86
N ASP A 1086 16.76 -21.36 -12.37
CA ASP A 1086 15.34 -21.61 -12.61
C ASP A 1086 15.12 -22.68 -13.69
N PHE A 1087 15.94 -22.70 -14.73
CA PHE A 1087 15.92 -23.75 -15.75
C PHE A 1087 16.35 -25.12 -15.21
N ALA A 1088 17.39 -25.14 -14.38
CA ALA A 1088 17.84 -26.35 -13.69
C ALA A 1088 16.76 -26.92 -12.77
N SER A 1089 16.05 -26.08 -12.00
CA SER A 1089 14.93 -26.53 -11.18
C SER A 1089 13.79 -27.11 -12.04
N ARG A 1090 13.46 -26.46 -13.17
CA ARG A 1090 12.43 -26.99 -14.08
C ARG A 1090 12.87 -28.26 -14.81
N ALA A 1091 14.16 -28.44 -15.04
CA ALA A 1091 14.72 -29.70 -15.53
C ALA A 1091 14.55 -30.79 -14.46
N ASP A 1092 14.76 -30.48 -13.18
CA ASP A 1092 14.46 -31.39 -12.06
C ASP A 1092 12.97 -31.78 -12.01
N TRP A 1093 12.07 -30.83 -12.27
CA TRP A 1093 10.62 -31.07 -12.33
C TRP A 1093 10.21 -32.06 -13.44
N CYS A 1094 11.09 -32.37 -14.39
CA CYS A 1094 10.81 -33.40 -15.39
C CYS A 1094 10.86 -34.83 -14.81
N VAL A 1095 11.56 -35.03 -13.70
CA VAL A 1095 11.86 -36.38 -13.17
C VAL A 1095 11.65 -36.55 -11.67
N LYS A 1096 11.75 -35.49 -10.86
CA LYS A 1096 11.66 -35.53 -9.39
C LYS A 1096 10.26 -35.30 -8.85
N SER A 1097 9.95 -35.72 -7.63
CA SER A 1097 8.70 -35.30 -6.99
C SER A 1097 8.77 -33.86 -6.47
N PHE A 1098 7.62 -33.26 -6.09
CA PHE A 1098 7.57 -31.92 -5.48
C PHE A 1098 8.58 -31.79 -4.33
N ALA A 1099 8.59 -32.74 -3.39
CA ALA A 1099 9.47 -32.69 -2.22
C ALA A 1099 10.97 -32.90 -2.52
N GLU A 1100 11.34 -33.26 -3.75
CA GLU A 1100 12.73 -33.53 -4.15
C GLU A 1100 13.30 -32.44 -5.08
N ALA A 1101 12.48 -31.47 -5.49
CA ALA A 1101 12.90 -30.35 -6.33
C ALA A 1101 12.51 -29.02 -5.69
N ASN A 1102 13.29 -27.98 -5.96
CA ASN A 1102 13.07 -26.66 -5.40
C ASN A 1102 12.00 -25.86 -6.16
N HIS A 1103 11.33 -24.90 -5.51
CA HIS A 1103 10.34 -23.99 -6.08
C HIS A 1103 10.65 -22.55 -5.65
N PRO A 1104 10.37 -21.56 -6.52
CA PRO A 1104 10.82 -20.20 -6.28
C PRO A 1104 10.13 -19.56 -5.06
N PRO A 1105 10.85 -18.71 -4.30
CA PRO A 1105 10.27 -18.01 -3.16
C PRO A 1105 9.20 -17.00 -3.59
N VAL A 1106 8.25 -16.72 -2.71
CA VAL A 1106 7.16 -15.76 -2.93
C VAL A 1106 7.50 -14.46 -2.22
N VAL A 1107 8.02 -13.48 -2.97
CA VAL A 1107 8.42 -12.16 -2.45
C VAL A 1107 7.21 -11.26 -2.24
N LYS A 1108 7.04 -10.78 -1.00
CA LYS A 1108 5.98 -9.85 -0.60
C LYS A 1108 6.57 -8.62 0.05
N LEU A 1109 6.01 -7.46 -0.26
CA LEU A 1109 6.34 -6.19 0.37
C LEU A 1109 5.33 -5.84 1.45
N ALA A 1110 5.80 -5.26 2.56
CA ALA A 1110 4.95 -4.74 3.64
C ALA A 1110 4.64 -3.24 3.48
N HIS A 1111 4.86 -2.72 2.26
CA HIS A 1111 4.54 -1.36 1.82
C HIS A 1111 4.10 -1.40 0.36
N ALA A 1112 3.61 -0.27 -0.17
CA ALA A 1112 3.21 -0.17 -1.57
C ALA A 1112 4.42 -0.36 -2.52
N VAL A 1113 4.16 -0.94 -3.70
CA VAL A 1113 5.16 -1.11 -4.78
C VAL A 1113 5.49 0.21 -5.49
N ASP A 1114 4.63 1.22 -5.38
CA ASP A 1114 4.86 2.58 -5.84
C ASP A 1114 4.81 3.51 -4.63
N LEU A 1115 5.92 4.21 -4.38
CA LEU A 1115 6.12 5.12 -3.26
C LEU A 1115 6.39 6.53 -3.77
N LYS A 1116 6.11 7.51 -2.92
CA LYS A 1116 6.51 8.90 -3.13
C LYS A 1116 7.42 9.35 -1.99
N ALA A 1117 8.46 10.09 -2.31
CA ALA A 1117 9.43 10.57 -1.32
C ALA A 1117 9.90 11.98 -1.64
N ARG A 1118 9.98 12.84 -0.61
CA ARG A 1118 10.60 14.16 -0.76
C ARG A 1118 12.12 14.02 -0.78
N PRO A 1119 12.86 14.89 -1.49
CA PRO A 1119 14.32 14.94 -1.38
C PRO A 1119 14.80 15.02 0.07
N GLY A 1120 15.73 14.14 0.47
CA GLY A 1120 16.24 14.03 1.83
C GLY A 1120 15.38 13.23 2.81
N ALA A 1121 14.18 12.78 2.42
CA ALA A 1121 13.34 11.92 3.26
C ALA A 1121 13.91 10.50 3.36
N THR A 1122 13.71 9.83 4.50
CA THR A 1122 14.02 8.40 4.63
C THR A 1122 12.85 7.59 4.08
N VAL A 1123 13.15 6.69 3.16
CA VAL A 1123 12.23 5.73 2.56
C VAL A 1123 12.48 4.37 3.19
N GLU A 1124 11.48 3.87 3.91
CA GLU A 1124 11.52 2.54 4.53
C GLU A 1124 11.06 1.49 3.52
N LEU A 1125 11.81 0.39 3.44
CA LEU A 1125 11.59 -0.75 2.56
C LEU A 1125 11.45 -2.01 3.41
N SER A 1126 10.51 -2.89 3.06
CA SER A 1126 10.25 -4.09 3.85
C SER A 1126 9.68 -5.21 3.00
N ALA A 1127 10.33 -6.36 3.07
CA ALA A 1127 9.91 -7.60 2.43
C ALA A 1127 9.25 -8.58 3.43
N ARG A 1128 8.70 -8.06 4.55
CA ARG A 1128 7.99 -8.88 5.54
C ARG A 1128 6.77 -9.56 4.89
N GLY A 1129 6.60 -10.83 5.21
CA GLY A 1129 5.57 -11.69 4.60
C GLY A 1129 6.06 -12.49 3.39
N THR A 1130 7.30 -12.27 2.95
CA THR A 1130 7.97 -13.17 1.99
C THR A 1130 8.08 -14.57 2.58
N SER A 1131 7.85 -15.60 1.77
CA SER A 1131 7.84 -17.00 2.19
C SER A 1131 8.38 -17.92 1.10
N ASP A 1132 8.91 -19.07 1.50
CA ASP A 1132 9.34 -20.13 0.60
C ASP A 1132 8.34 -21.31 0.59
N PRO A 1133 7.92 -21.84 -0.58
CA PRO A 1133 6.99 -22.97 -0.66
C PRO A 1133 7.55 -24.29 -0.12
N ASP A 1134 8.87 -24.48 -0.19
CA ASP A 1134 9.57 -25.68 0.26
C ASP A 1134 10.05 -25.55 1.72
N GLY A 1135 9.99 -24.33 2.26
CA GLY A 1135 10.36 -24.00 3.63
C GLY A 1135 11.85 -23.69 3.78
N ASP A 1136 12.52 -23.36 2.67
CA ASP A 1136 13.94 -23.00 2.66
C ASP A 1136 14.19 -21.65 3.32
N GLU A 1137 15.41 -21.49 3.84
CA GLU A 1137 15.88 -20.18 4.33
C GLU A 1137 15.98 -19.19 3.16
N LEU A 1138 15.80 -17.90 3.45
CA LEU A 1138 15.74 -16.83 2.46
C LEU A 1138 16.85 -15.81 2.69
N ASP A 1139 17.61 -15.51 1.63
CA ASP A 1139 18.54 -14.39 1.57
C ASP A 1139 17.90 -13.19 0.87
N TYR A 1140 18.21 -11.98 1.35
CA TYR A 1140 17.59 -10.74 0.88
C TYR A 1140 18.64 -9.79 0.35
N ARG A 1141 18.32 -9.11 -0.75
CA ARG A 1141 19.15 -8.07 -1.33
C ARG A 1141 18.32 -6.93 -1.91
N TRP A 1142 18.47 -5.75 -1.34
CA TRP A 1142 17.91 -4.50 -1.84
C TRP A 1142 18.95 -3.74 -2.65
N TRP A 1143 18.62 -3.37 -3.87
CA TRP A 1143 19.55 -2.61 -4.72
C TRP A 1143 18.83 -1.63 -5.64
N GLN A 1144 19.48 -0.49 -5.91
CA GLN A 1144 18.97 0.49 -6.85
C GLN A 1144 19.24 0.01 -8.29
N TYR A 1145 18.17 -0.23 -9.06
CA TYR A 1145 18.26 -0.40 -10.50
C TYR A 1145 18.33 0.96 -11.19
N ARG A 1146 19.48 1.62 -11.02
CA ARG A 1146 19.72 2.98 -11.48
C ARG A 1146 19.41 3.16 -12.96
N GLU A 1147 19.79 2.20 -13.81
CA GLU A 1147 19.58 2.33 -15.25
C GLU A 1147 18.10 2.27 -15.69
N ALA A 1148 17.18 1.92 -14.79
CA ALA A 1148 15.74 1.91 -15.03
C ALA A 1148 15.02 3.16 -14.47
N GLY A 1149 15.63 3.86 -13.51
CA GLY A 1149 15.08 5.11 -12.98
C GLY A 1149 15.53 6.32 -13.78
N THR A 1150 14.80 7.42 -13.63
CA THR A 1150 15.20 8.70 -14.23
C THR A 1150 16.19 9.48 -13.36
N TYR A 1151 16.36 9.11 -12.08
CA TYR A 1151 17.43 9.66 -11.24
C TYR A 1151 18.81 9.03 -11.57
N GLU A 1152 19.71 9.86 -12.10
CA GLU A 1152 21.06 9.45 -12.55
C GLU A 1152 22.05 9.17 -11.40
N GLY A 1153 21.76 9.63 -10.18
CA GLY A 1153 22.64 9.44 -9.03
C GLY A 1153 22.54 8.06 -8.39
N THR A 1154 23.45 7.78 -7.46
CA THR A 1154 23.42 6.55 -6.65
C THR A 1154 22.93 6.84 -5.24
N ILE A 1155 22.15 5.93 -4.68
CA ILE A 1155 21.78 5.94 -3.27
C ILE A 1155 22.53 4.87 -2.47
N GLU A 1156 22.71 5.13 -1.18
CA GLU A 1156 23.11 4.10 -0.22
C GLU A 1156 21.85 3.51 0.42
N ILE A 1157 21.66 2.20 0.25
CA ILE A 1157 20.58 1.45 0.88
C ILE A 1157 21.15 0.84 2.16
N ARG A 1158 20.68 1.34 3.29
CA ARG A 1158 20.98 0.82 4.61
C ARG A 1158 20.30 -0.53 4.79
N ASP A 1159 21.02 -1.48 5.39
CA ASP A 1159 20.51 -2.83 5.68
C ASP A 1159 20.06 -3.58 4.41
N ALA A 1160 20.69 -3.26 3.28
CA ALA A 1160 20.36 -3.84 1.97
C ALA A 1160 20.37 -5.38 1.93
N GLY A 1161 21.09 -6.05 2.84
CA GLY A 1161 21.12 -7.52 2.95
C GLY A 1161 20.06 -8.12 3.89
N LYS A 1162 19.00 -7.38 4.23
CA LYS A 1162 18.01 -7.77 5.24
C LYS A 1162 16.59 -7.68 4.69
N GLN A 1163 15.66 -8.35 5.38
CA GLN A 1163 14.24 -8.30 5.04
C GLN A 1163 13.69 -6.87 5.09
N ASP A 1164 14.14 -6.06 6.04
CA ASP A 1164 13.86 -4.64 6.13
C ASP A 1164 15.10 -3.81 5.80
N ALA A 1165 14.93 -2.78 4.99
CA ALA A 1165 15.99 -1.89 4.53
C ALA A 1165 15.47 -0.46 4.46
N SER A 1166 16.35 0.51 4.26
CA SER A 1166 15.91 1.89 4.01
C SER A 1166 16.96 2.68 3.24
N PHE A 1167 16.55 3.78 2.64
CA PHE A 1167 17.48 4.72 2.03
C PHE A 1167 17.01 6.15 2.21
N THR A 1168 17.92 7.10 2.09
CA THR A 1168 17.57 8.52 2.05
C THR A 1168 17.38 8.95 0.61
N ALA A 1169 16.18 9.44 0.26
CA ALA A 1169 15.91 10.03 -1.03
C ALA A 1169 16.94 11.13 -1.34
N PRO A 1170 17.57 11.14 -2.51
CA PRO A 1170 18.66 12.06 -2.79
C PRO A 1170 18.20 13.53 -2.72
N ALA A 1171 18.91 14.35 -1.95
CA ALA A 1171 18.58 15.77 -1.82
C ALA A 1171 18.67 16.57 -3.14
N GLY A 1172 19.45 16.07 -4.09
CA GLY A 1172 19.62 16.68 -5.42
C GLY A 1172 18.72 16.07 -6.51
N ALA A 1173 17.83 15.14 -6.18
CA ALA A 1173 16.89 14.59 -7.15
C ALA A 1173 15.80 15.63 -7.47
N GLY A 1174 15.49 15.78 -8.75
CA GLY A 1174 14.42 16.62 -9.28
C GLY A 1174 13.05 15.98 -9.09
N LYS A 1175 12.03 16.83 -9.01
CA LYS A 1175 10.63 16.39 -8.98
C LYS A 1175 10.30 15.52 -10.20
N GLY A 1176 9.56 14.43 -9.96
CA GLY A 1176 9.17 13.44 -10.96
C GLY A 1176 10.31 12.50 -11.36
N GLU A 1177 11.52 12.69 -10.84
CA GLU A 1177 12.57 11.68 -11.00
C GLU A 1177 12.20 10.41 -10.22
N THR A 1178 12.48 9.26 -10.79
CA THR A 1178 12.16 7.96 -10.21
C THR A 1178 13.42 7.23 -9.79
N LEU A 1179 13.38 6.63 -8.61
CA LEU A 1179 14.34 5.62 -8.17
C LEU A 1179 13.65 4.25 -8.24
N HIS A 1180 14.28 3.32 -8.95
CA HIS A 1180 13.79 1.95 -9.02
C HIS A 1180 14.62 1.11 -8.06
N ILE A 1181 14.00 0.55 -7.03
CA ILE A 1181 14.64 -0.31 -6.04
C ILE A 1181 14.15 -1.74 -6.25
N ILE A 1182 15.05 -2.70 -6.26
CA ILE A 1182 14.74 -4.11 -6.40
C ILE A 1182 14.95 -4.79 -5.06
N CYS A 1183 13.91 -5.41 -4.52
CA CYS A 1183 14.02 -6.49 -3.54
C CYS A 1183 14.28 -7.78 -4.30
N GLU A 1184 15.48 -8.31 -4.19
CA GLU A 1184 15.88 -9.62 -4.71
C GLU A 1184 15.90 -10.60 -3.53
N VAL A 1185 15.21 -11.72 -3.65
CA VAL A 1185 15.17 -12.76 -2.62
C VAL A 1185 15.55 -14.08 -3.25
N THR A 1186 16.54 -14.73 -2.65
CA THR A 1186 17.07 -16.02 -3.09
C THR A 1186 16.88 -17.05 -1.98
N ASP A 1187 16.31 -18.20 -2.32
CA ASP A 1187 16.21 -19.31 -1.36
C ASP A 1187 17.56 -20.03 -1.17
N MET A 1188 17.62 -20.88 -0.15
CA MET A 1188 18.75 -21.77 0.12
C MET A 1188 18.53 -23.19 -0.40
N GLY A 1189 17.58 -23.37 -1.33
CA GLY A 1189 17.29 -24.63 -1.99
C GLY A 1189 18.36 -25.02 -3.02
N THR A 1190 18.17 -26.14 -3.70
CA THR A 1190 19.13 -26.63 -4.71
C THR A 1190 18.42 -27.03 -6.01
N PRO A 1191 18.67 -26.35 -7.14
CA PRO A 1191 19.45 -25.10 -7.26
C PRO A 1191 18.75 -23.93 -6.52
N GLN A 1192 19.50 -22.90 -6.14
CA GLN A 1192 18.92 -21.73 -5.48
C GLN A 1192 18.05 -20.92 -6.43
N LEU A 1193 16.83 -20.59 -6.05
CA LEU A 1193 15.91 -19.83 -6.90
C LEU A 1193 15.70 -18.42 -6.40
N THR A 1194 15.62 -17.49 -7.34
CA THR A 1194 15.51 -16.06 -7.06
C THR A 1194 14.20 -15.49 -7.60
N ARG A 1195 13.53 -14.69 -6.78
CA ARG A 1195 12.38 -13.85 -7.18
C ARG A 1195 12.54 -12.43 -6.67
N TYR A 1196 11.73 -11.53 -7.21
CA TYR A 1196 11.94 -10.10 -7.02
C TYR A 1196 10.64 -9.38 -6.64
N GLN A 1197 10.78 -8.17 -6.10
CA GLN A 1197 9.75 -7.14 -6.14
C GLN A 1197 10.42 -5.80 -6.49
N ARG A 1198 9.89 -5.11 -7.50
CA ARG A 1198 10.33 -3.75 -7.87
C ARG A 1198 9.49 -2.70 -7.14
N VAL A 1199 10.18 -1.81 -6.46
CA VAL A 1199 9.64 -0.61 -5.84
C VAL A 1199 10.02 0.60 -6.69
N VAL A 1200 9.05 1.39 -7.14
CA VAL A 1200 9.30 2.66 -7.82
C VAL A 1200 9.06 3.78 -6.84
N VAL A 1201 10.06 4.62 -6.61
CA VAL A 1201 9.99 5.77 -5.72
C VAL A 1201 10.07 7.04 -6.55
N GLU A 1202 8.94 7.73 -6.70
CA GLU A 1202 8.87 9.03 -7.37
C GLU A 1202 9.26 10.14 -6.38
N ILE A 1203 10.14 11.04 -6.81
CA ILE A 1203 10.56 12.20 -6.04
C ILE A 1203 9.53 13.34 -6.18
N GLU A 1204 9.01 13.84 -5.05
CA GLU A 1204 7.95 14.88 -5.03
C GLU A 1204 8.42 16.31 -5.25
#